data_AF-A0A2T2UJ65-F1
#
_entry.id   AF-A0A2T2UJ65-F1
#
_cell.length_a   1.000
_cell.length_b   1.000
_cell.length_c   1.000
_cell.angle_alpha   90.00
_cell.angle_beta   90.00
_cell.angle_gamma   90.00
#
_symmetry.space_group_name_H-M   'P 1'
#
loop_
_entity.id
_entity.type
_entity.pdbx_description
1 polymer ?
#
loop_
_entity_poly.entity_id
_entity_poly.type
_entity_poly.pdbx_seq_one_letter_code
_entity_poly.pdbx_strand_id
1 'polypeptide(L)'
;METTAPAPADTLALDSDELRLETSDDGIATVWLDQPGEKVNTLAPSTLEAFDEAIETISAAKSIRAVVFISAKSDGFVAGADLDALRGFDGPQDAEDLSRTGHRAIRKMREADVPSVAAIHGPALGGGLEVALACDYRIATDTPATRLALPEVQLGLLPGGGGTQFLPRLIGLQEALPLLLTGKNVYAHPARKLGLVDALIHRPGLHRAAQEAARRLATGDLEPDRDKAFTSKVVESTSVSRRFVYRQARKQSQQETRGNYPAPPKIIECVRTGLEEGLDAGFEKEARHFGELAFTPESQALVSLFFSKQQAEKNPLSEQVRSVQTVAVLGAGGLMGAGIAEVSAHGAGHDVLLKDQSPETAAQGRKTIWEDLSKKIGKGLTDFERDVTMERARLATGYDDLAGANLVIEAVPEDLDVPSMPLLEVVRGEESADEAVATAIQAGLDQGKAVITVEDGPGFYTTRILAFFMNEALLLLDEGADVEQIDEIIEDFGFPMGPCELFDLVGIPTAAKITDVMSAYVAEGRLGEGREAKLSDKAGTLARAGLTGQNGGEGFYEYDGRGADRNKDGVNDDVYAFFGGPERQTLARQVVEERLSMVMCAEAVRCLEEDILHSAEDGDLGAVFGLGFPPFRGGPFRHLDRMGLDNAITRLERLERQHGPRFSAPALLQETADEDGGFREAY
;
A
#
# COMPACT_ATOMS: atom_id res chain seq x y z
N MET A 1 59.70 -6.73 39.46
CA MET A 1 58.71 -7.52 38.72
C MET A 1 57.68 -6.55 38.20
N GLU A 2 57.94 -5.98 37.03
CA GLU A 2 56.94 -5.25 36.26
C GLU A 2 56.01 -6.29 35.65
N THR A 3 54.77 -6.31 36.09
CA THR A 3 53.67 -7.00 35.41
C THR A 3 53.26 -6.15 34.23
N THR A 4 53.75 -6.51 33.04
CA THR A 4 53.23 -6.03 31.75
C THR A 4 51.74 -6.33 31.68
N ALA A 5 50.92 -5.30 31.53
CA ALA A 5 49.53 -5.44 31.12
C ALA A 5 49.47 -6.22 29.80
N PRO A 6 48.48 -7.12 29.61
CA PRO A 6 48.30 -7.80 28.33
C PRO A 6 48.03 -6.75 27.24
N ALA A 7 48.61 -6.95 26.06
CA ALA A 7 48.32 -6.14 24.89
C ALA A 7 46.82 -6.16 24.57
N PRO A 8 46.22 -5.06 24.07
CA PRO A 8 44.83 -5.09 23.63
C PRO A 8 44.66 -6.16 22.55
N ALA A 9 43.58 -6.94 22.64
CA ALA A 9 43.19 -7.91 21.62
C ALA A 9 43.15 -7.20 20.26
N ASP A 10 43.60 -7.87 19.20
CA ASP A 10 43.56 -7.38 17.81
C ASP A 10 42.21 -6.68 17.55
N THR A 11 42.22 -5.36 17.45
CA THR A 11 41.01 -4.60 17.10
C THR A 11 40.68 -4.89 15.65
N LEU A 12 39.73 -5.80 15.42
CA LEU A 12 39.10 -5.97 14.12
C LEU A 12 38.37 -4.66 13.79
N ALA A 13 38.76 -4.03 12.69
CA ALA A 13 38.14 -2.83 12.18
C ALA A 13 37.61 -3.12 10.77
N LEU A 14 36.58 -2.39 10.38
CA LEU A 14 36.09 -2.34 9.01
C LEU A 14 36.58 -1.03 8.38
N ASP A 15 36.87 -1.06 7.09
CA ASP A 15 37.21 0.11 6.29
C ASP A 15 35.97 0.96 5.96
N SER A 16 34.77 0.34 5.98
CA SER A 16 33.50 1.02 5.78
C SER A 16 32.94 1.68 7.04
N ASP A 17 32.34 2.87 6.87
CA ASP A 17 31.60 3.60 7.92
C ASP A 17 30.11 3.17 8.01
N GLU A 18 29.63 2.30 7.11
CA GLU A 18 28.23 1.82 7.07
C GLU A 18 27.89 0.87 8.23
N LEU A 19 28.91 0.14 8.71
CA LEU A 19 28.80 -0.86 9.77
C LEU A 19 29.87 -0.60 10.83
N ARG A 20 29.54 -0.84 12.10
CA ARG A 20 30.53 -0.81 13.19
C ARG A 20 30.71 -2.21 13.78
N LEU A 21 31.95 -2.67 13.81
CA LEU A 21 32.32 -3.95 14.43
C LEU A 21 32.81 -3.74 15.86
N GLU A 22 32.19 -4.43 16.81
CA GLU A 22 32.65 -4.54 18.20
C GLU A 22 32.93 -5.99 18.55
N THR A 23 33.98 -6.25 19.30
CA THR A 23 34.34 -7.61 19.74
C THR A 23 34.42 -7.67 21.25
N SER A 24 33.82 -8.69 21.83
CA SER A 24 33.91 -8.98 23.27
C SER A 24 35.11 -9.87 23.59
N ASP A 25 35.57 -9.82 24.86
CA ASP A 25 36.70 -10.63 25.34
C ASP A 25 36.48 -12.15 25.17
N ASP A 26 35.22 -12.58 25.13
CA ASP A 26 34.84 -13.97 24.92
C ASP A 26 34.61 -14.32 23.44
N GLY A 27 35.09 -13.50 22.51
CA GLY A 27 35.10 -13.81 21.07
C GLY A 27 33.73 -13.73 20.41
N ILE A 28 32.78 -12.99 20.96
CA ILE A 28 31.51 -12.66 20.29
C ILE A 28 31.66 -11.32 19.57
N ALA A 29 31.53 -11.34 18.25
CA ALA A 29 31.48 -10.14 17.42
C ALA A 29 30.06 -9.56 17.40
N THR A 30 29.93 -8.24 17.42
CA THR A 30 28.67 -7.50 17.22
C THR A 30 28.87 -6.55 16.04
N VAL A 31 28.13 -6.79 14.97
CA VAL A 31 28.03 -5.92 13.80
C VAL A 31 26.83 -5.00 14.01
N TRP A 32 27.13 -3.72 14.24
CA TRP A 32 26.15 -2.66 14.35
C TRP A 32 25.85 -2.06 12.98
N LEU A 33 24.58 -2.10 12.59
CA LEU A 33 24.07 -1.43 11.40
C LEU A 33 23.80 0.03 11.75
N ASP A 34 24.59 0.95 11.22
CA ASP A 34 24.51 2.38 11.53
C ASP A 34 24.85 3.26 10.33
N GLN A 35 24.03 3.19 9.28
CA GLN A 35 24.23 3.97 8.06
C GLN A 35 24.35 5.48 8.38
N PRO A 36 25.49 6.14 8.11
CA PRO A 36 25.72 7.52 8.51
C PRO A 36 24.73 8.50 7.86
N GLY A 37 24.26 9.48 8.64
CA GLY A 37 23.35 10.53 8.14
C GLY A 37 21.89 10.09 7.93
N GLU A 38 21.62 8.79 7.89
CA GLU A 38 20.28 8.26 7.63
C GLU A 38 19.49 7.95 8.91
N LYS A 39 18.16 8.14 8.84
CA LYS A 39 17.23 7.83 9.92
C LYS A 39 16.97 6.32 10.06
N VAL A 40 17.08 5.60 8.95
CA VAL A 40 16.85 4.15 8.86
C VAL A 40 18.00 3.51 8.13
N ASN A 41 18.29 2.24 8.42
CA ASN A 41 19.25 1.48 7.64
C ASN A 41 18.57 0.91 6.38
N THR A 42 19.20 1.07 5.23
CA THR A 42 18.82 0.41 3.97
C THR A 42 19.97 -0.44 3.45
N LEU A 43 19.67 -1.37 2.54
CA LEU A 43 20.68 -2.15 1.83
C LEU A 43 20.98 -1.47 0.49
N ALA A 44 21.72 -0.36 0.57
CA ALA A 44 22.38 0.23 -0.58
C ALA A 44 23.57 -0.67 -1.02
N PRO A 45 24.08 -0.51 -2.26
CA PRO A 45 25.26 -1.24 -2.72
C PRO A 45 26.46 -1.11 -1.77
N SER A 46 26.73 0.08 -1.22
CA SER A 46 27.80 0.32 -0.23
C SER A 46 27.60 -0.50 1.04
N THR A 47 26.37 -0.59 1.54
CA THR A 47 26.04 -1.40 2.72
C THR A 47 26.28 -2.88 2.45
N LEU A 48 25.92 -3.38 1.26
CA LEU A 48 26.15 -4.79 0.88
C LEU A 48 27.65 -5.11 0.79
N GLU A 49 28.46 -4.20 0.25
CA GLU A 49 29.92 -4.32 0.23
C GLU A 49 30.49 -4.34 1.66
N ALA A 50 30.01 -3.46 2.55
CA ALA A 50 30.41 -3.44 3.95
C ALA A 50 30.04 -4.74 4.68
N PHE A 51 28.88 -5.33 4.38
CA PHE A 51 28.50 -6.64 4.90
C PHE A 51 29.46 -7.73 4.43
N ASP A 52 29.83 -7.73 3.16
CA ASP A 52 30.79 -8.70 2.60
C ASP A 52 32.14 -8.59 3.31
N GLU A 53 32.65 -7.38 3.47
CA GLU A 53 33.89 -7.08 4.21
C GLU A 53 33.82 -7.55 5.67
N ALA A 54 32.70 -7.28 6.35
CA ALA A 54 32.50 -7.69 7.74
C ALA A 54 32.50 -9.23 7.89
N ILE A 55 31.83 -9.93 6.98
CA ILE A 55 31.78 -11.39 6.97
C ILE A 55 33.18 -11.96 6.69
N GLU A 56 33.94 -11.40 5.76
CA GLU A 56 35.31 -11.84 5.47
C GLU A 56 36.25 -11.63 6.66
N THR A 57 36.18 -10.45 7.28
CA THR A 57 36.96 -10.09 8.46
C THR A 57 36.68 -11.04 9.62
N ILE A 58 35.39 -11.31 9.89
CA ILE A 58 34.95 -12.23 10.95
C ILE A 58 35.38 -13.67 10.65
N SER A 59 35.21 -14.12 9.41
CA SER A 59 35.54 -15.50 9.01
C SER A 59 37.04 -15.78 9.03
N ALA A 60 37.87 -14.77 8.75
CA ALA A 60 39.32 -14.88 8.85
C ALA A 60 39.84 -14.90 10.30
N ALA A 61 39.09 -14.30 11.23
CA ALA A 61 39.49 -14.13 12.62
C ALA A 61 39.18 -15.36 13.48
N LYS A 62 40.21 -16.18 13.76
CA LYS A 62 40.09 -17.38 14.63
C LYS A 62 39.67 -17.08 16.08
N SER A 63 39.78 -15.83 16.51
CA SER A 63 39.33 -15.37 17.83
C SER A 63 37.81 -15.25 17.93
N ILE A 64 37.10 -15.13 16.80
CA ILE A 64 35.65 -14.99 16.78
C ILE A 64 34.99 -16.36 16.79
N ARG A 65 34.02 -16.51 17.69
CA ARG A 65 33.27 -17.74 17.94
C ARG A 65 31.81 -17.65 17.51
N ALA A 66 31.26 -16.44 17.43
CA ALA A 66 29.92 -16.15 16.91
C ALA A 66 29.77 -14.66 16.60
N VAL A 67 28.76 -14.30 15.80
CA VAL A 67 28.42 -12.93 15.41
C VAL A 67 26.98 -12.57 15.74
N VAL A 68 26.76 -11.32 16.19
CA VAL A 68 25.45 -10.70 16.36
C VAL A 68 25.30 -9.56 15.36
N PHE A 69 24.22 -9.55 14.59
CA PHE A 69 23.81 -8.41 13.78
C PHE A 69 22.70 -7.64 14.50
N ILE A 70 22.91 -6.35 14.75
CA ILE A 70 21.98 -5.49 15.47
C ILE A 70 22.00 -4.08 14.88
N SER A 71 20.88 -3.38 14.92
CA SER A 71 20.82 -1.98 14.48
C SER A 71 21.16 -1.01 15.61
N ALA A 72 21.94 0.02 15.28
CA ALA A 72 22.17 1.17 16.16
C ALA A 72 21.03 2.20 16.09
N LYS A 73 20.20 2.16 15.03
CA LYS A 73 19.05 3.05 14.86
C LYS A 73 17.96 2.74 15.89
N SER A 74 17.29 3.79 16.38
CA SER A 74 16.25 3.63 17.40
C SER A 74 14.97 3.02 16.86
N ASP A 75 14.69 3.18 15.57
CA ASP A 75 13.33 2.99 15.05
C ASP A 75 13.21 1.78 14.11
N GLY A 76 14.30 1.04 13.87
CA GLY A 76 14.27 -0.13 13.01
C GLY A 76 15.55 -0.92 12.90
N PHE A 77 15.43 -2.11 12.30
CA PHE A 77 16.54 -3.00 12.01
C PHE A 77 17.14 -2.62 10.65
N VAL A 78 16.44 -2.97 9.58
CA VAL A 78 16.76 -2.62 8.18
C VAL A 78 15.43 -2.50 7.42
N ALA A 79 15.22 -1.37 6.75
CA ALA A 79 13.95 -1.02 6.11
C ALA A 79 13.74 -1.65 4.72
N GLY A 80 14.77 -2.27 4.14
CA GLY A 80 14.72 -2.90 2.82
C GLY A 80 15.94 -2.57 1.97
N ALA A 81 15.88 -3.00 0.71
CA ALA A 81 16.81 -2.50 -0.30
C ALA A 81 16.59 -1.01 -0.55
N ASP A 82 17.65 -0.31 -0.92
CA ASP A 82 17.54 1.07 -1.37
C ASP A 82 16.87 1.11 -2.76
N LEU A 83 15.62 1.57 -2.82
CA LEU A 83 14.87 1.64 -4.08
C LEU A 83 15.37 2.77 -4.98
N ASP A 84 16.04 3.79 -4.45
CA ASP A 84 16.64 4.85 -5.28
C ASP A 84 17.79 4.28 -6.12
N ALA A 85 18.48 3.23 -5.66
CA ALA A 85 19.47 2.52 -6.45
C ALA A 85 18.89 1.94 -7.75
N LEU A 86 17.60 1.54 -7.75
CA LEU A 86 16.95 1.00 -8.94
C LEU A 86 16.78 2.05 -10.06
N ARG A 87 16.71 3.34 -9.72
CA ARG A 87 16.61 4.45 -10.69
C ARG A 87 17.90 4.67 -11.47
N GLY A 88 19.03 4.23 -10.89
CA GLY A 88 20.36 4.41 -11.48
C GLY A 88 20.78 3.29 -12.42
N PHE A 89 19.91 2.31 -12.71
CA PHE A 89 20.24 1.17 -13.54
C PHE A 89 20.00 1.44 -15.02
N ASP A 90 20.96 1.08 -15.87
CA ASP A 90 20.89 1.24 -17.32
C ASP A 90 20.10 0.08 -17.97
N GLY A 91 20.02 -1.07 -17.30
CA GLY A 91 19.24 -2.20 -17.80
C GLY A 91 19.02 -3.33 -16.80
N PRO A 92 18.23 -4.37 -17.20
CA PRO A 92 17.91 -5.52 -16.35
C PRO A 92 19.12 -6.23 -15.75
N GLN A 93 20.27 -6.16 -16.43
CA GLN A 93 21.50 -6.81 -15.99
C GLN A 93 22.06 -6.19 -14.71
N ASP A 94 21.93 -4.87 -14.51
CA ASP A 94 22.43 -4.20 -13.31
C ASP A 94 21.66 -4.65 -12.06
N ALA A 95 20.33 -4.76 -12.19
CA ALA A 95 19.46 -5.30 -11.15
C ALA A 95 19.75 -6.79 -10.87
N GLU A 96 19.99 -7.59 -11.92
CA GLU A 96 20.40 -8.98 -11.77
C GLU A 96 21.73 -9.11 -11.01
N ASP A 97 22.72 -8.29 -11.37
CA ASP A 97 24.05 -8.30 -10.77
C ASP A 97 24.03 -7.83 -9.31
N LEU A 98 23.16 -6.88 -8.96
CA LEU A 98 22.89 -6.49 -7.58
C LEU A 98 22.34 -7.68 -6.78
N SER A 99 21.32 -8.37 -7.31
CA SER A 99 20.74 -9.55 -6.65
C SER A 99 21.79 -10.66 -6.46
N ARG A 100 22.61 -10.94 -7.47
CA ARG A 100 23.74 -11.90 -7.37
C ARG A 100 24.74 -11.48 -6.30
N THR A 101 25.00 -10.18 -6.15
CA THR A 101 25.90 -9.66 -5.11
C THR A 101 25.33 -9.92 -3.72
N GLY A 102 24.03 -9.65 -3.51
CA GLY A 102 23.33 -10.01 -2.28
C GLY A 102 23.39 -11.51 -1.98
N HIS A 103 23.17 -12.37 -2.98
CA HIS A 103 23.29 -13.83 -2.82
C HIS A 103 24.70 -14.27 -2.40
N ARG A 104 25.75 -13.66 -2.96
CA ARG A 104 27.14 -13.99 -2.58
C ARG A 104 27.41 -13.65 -1.11
N ALA A 105 27.04 -12.45 -0.67
CA ALA A 105 27.23 -12.03 0.72
C ALA A 105 26.49 -12.96 1.69
N ILE A 106 25.22 -13.26 1.42
CA ILE A 106 24.42 -14.16 2.26
C ILE A 106 24.95 -15.60 2.23
N ARG A 107 25.39 -16.11 1.06
CA ARG A 107 25.99 -17.44 0.97
C ARG A 107 27.25 -17.52 1.83
N LYS A 108 28.16 -16.54 1.73
CA LYS A 108 29.37 -16.48 2.56
C LYS A 108 29.02 -16.50 4.05
N MET A 109 28.02 -15.74 4.48
CA MET A 109 27.59 -15.74 5.88
C MET A 109 27.12 -17.12 6.36
N ARG A 110 26.43 -17.88 5.51
CA ARG A 110 25.90 -19.21 5.86
C ARG A 110 26.93 -20.33 5.75
N GLU A 111 27.92 -20.17 4.89
CA GLU A 111 29.03 -21.10 4.71
C GLU A 111 30.16 -20.85 5.72
N ALA A 112 30.17 -19.69 6.38
CA ALA A 112 31.07 -19.42 7.48
C ALA A 112 30.78 -20.36 8.65
N ASP A 113 31.81 -21.01 9.20
CA ASP A 113 31.72 -21.86 10.40
C ASP A 113 31.51 -21.04 11.71
N VAL A 114 30.94 -19.83 11.61
CA VAL A 114 30.74 -18.89 12.71
C VAL A 114 29.23 -18.68 12.92
N PRO A 115 28.64 -19.20 14.01
CA PRO A 115 27.22 -19.02 14.29
C PRO A 115 26.79 -17.56 14.34
N SER A 116 25.60 -17.27 13.80
CA SER A 116 25.11 -15.91 13.59
C SER A 116 23.73 -15.67 14.23
N VAL A 117 23.56 -14.48 14.83
CA VAL A 117 22.30 -14.06 15.48
C VAL A 117 21.83 -12.72 14.94
N ALA A 118 20.59 -12.65 14.46
CA ALA A 118 19.91 -11.39 14.16
C ALA A 118 19.12 -10.88 15.37
N ALA A 119 19.43 -9.67 15.83
CA ALA A 119 18.77 -8.99 16.93
C ALA A 119 17.88 -7.85 16.39
N ILE A 120 16.58 -8.12 16.32
CA ILE A 120 15.62 -7.34 15.54
C ILE A 120 14.78 -6.45 16.46
N HIS A 121 14.91 -5.13 16.28
CA HIS A 121 13.96 -4.15 16.79
C HIS A 121 13.32 -3.39 15.63
N GLY A 122 12.03 -3.10 15.74
CA GLY A 122 11.32 -2.30 14.73
C GLY A 122 11.15 -3.03 13.38
N PRO A 123 11.08 -2.30 12.26
CA PRO A 123 10.93 -2.88 10.94
C PRO A 123 12.17 -3.66 10.49
N ALA A 124 11.95 -4.90 10.03
CA ALA A 124 12.89 -5.72 9.26
C ALA A 124 12.17 -6.13 7.97
N LEU A 125 12.31 -5.32 6.93
CA LEU A 125 11.52 -5.45 5.71
C LEU A 125 12.43 -5.78 4.51
N GLY A 126 11.90 -6.55 3.57
CA GLY A 126 12.57 -6.95 2.34
C GLY A 126 13.96 -7.53 2.60
N GLY A 127 14.97 -6.95 1.95
CA GLY A 127 16.38 -7.29 2.17
C GLY A 127 16.81 -7.33 3.64
N GLY A 128 16.24 -6.49 4.51
CA GLY A 128 16.48 -6.55 5.95
C GLY A 128 16.03 -7.86 6.61
N LEU A 129 14.89 -8.40 6.19
CA LEU A 129 14.46 -9.73 6.60
C LEU A 129 15.29 -10.82 5.91
N GLU A 130 15.74 -10.63 4.67
CA GLU A 130 16.61 -11.59 3.98
C GLU A 130 17.94 -11.79 4.72
N VAL A 131 18.55 -10.71 5.21
CA VAL A 131 19.73 -10.77 6.11
C VAL A 131 19.40 -11.56 7.37
N ALA A 132 18.26 -11.28 8.03
CA ALA A 132 17.86 -12.02 9.23
C ALA A 132 17.54 -13.50 8.98
N LEU A 133 16.99 -13.85 7.81
CA LEU A 133 16.72 -15.22 7.38
C LEU A 133 18.01 -16.00 7.09
N ALA A 134 19.07 -15.29 6.72
CA ALA A 134 20.38 -15.87 6.51
C ALA A 134 21.08 -16.22 7.82
N CYS A 135 20.77 -15.55 8.94
CA CYS A 135 21.35 -15.89 10.25
C CYS A 135 20.87 -17.25 10.81
N ASP A 136 21.61 -17.83 11.74
CA ASP A 136 21.23 -19.07 12.41
C ASP A 136 20.07 -18.88 13.39
N TYR A 137 20.09 -17.78 14.16
CA TYR A 137 19.10 -17.49 15.19
C TYR A 137 18.55 -16.06 15.08
N ARG A 138 17.26 -15.87 15.36
CA ARG A 138 16.59 -14.56 15.32
C ARG A 138 15.91 -14.27 16.65
N ILE A 139 16.27 -13.16 17.27
CA ILE A 139 15.60 -12.63 18.47
C ILE A 139 14.97 -11.30 18.10
N ALA A 140 13.68 -11.14 18.39
CA ALA A 140 12.96 -9.92 18.06
C ALA A 140 12.32 -9.26 19.28
N THR A 141 12.10 -7.94 19.22
CA THR A 141 11.42 -7.25 20.31
C THR A 141 9.92 -7.51 20.31
N ASP A 142 9.31 -7.65 21.49
CA ASP A 142 7.87 -7.81 21.65
C ASP A 142 7.17 -6.46 21.73
N THR A 143 7.08 -5.77 20.59
CA THR A 143 6.45 -4.44 20.47
C THR A 143 5.67 -4.34 19.17
N PRO A 144 4.60 -3.52 19.10
CA PRO A 144 3.87 -3.29 17.85
C PRO A 144 4.73 -2.74 16.71
N ALA A 145 5.81 -2.02 17.04
CA ALA A 145 6.78 -1.52 16.07
C ALA A 145 7.57 -2.63 15.35
N THR A 146 7.67 -3.83 15.95
CA THR A 146 8.38 -4.97 15.36
C THR A 146 7.55 -5.60 14.25
N ARG A 147 7.94 -5.36 13.00
CA ARG A 147 7.27 -5.87 11.80
C ARG A 147 8.29 -6.53 10.87
N LEU A 148 8.00 -7.76 10.46
CA LEU A 148 8.82 -8.54 9.54
C LEU A 148 8.03 -8.83 8.26
N ALA A 149 8.57 -8.50 7.10
CA ALA A 149 7.90 -8.72 5.82
C ALA A 149 8.89 -8.83 4.66
N LEU A 150 8.42 -9.42 3.56
CA LEU A 150 9.03 -9.36 2.23
C LEU A 150 8.05 -8.62 1.29
N PRO A 151 8.02 -7.27 1.32
CA PRO A 151 7.00 -6.47 0.65
C PRO A 151 7.25 -6.26 -0.85
N GLU A 152 8.29 -6.87 -1.44
CA GLU A 152 8.75 -6.61 -2.82
C GLU A 152 7.64 -6.79 -3.86
N VAL A 153 6.73 -7.73 -3.65
CA VAL A 153 5.58 -7.95 -4.55
C VAL A 153 4.66 -6.73 -4.65
N GLN A 154 4.57 -5.90 -3.61
CA GLN A 154 3.79 -4.65 -3.60
C GLN A 154 4.42 -3.57 -4.49
N LEU A 155 5.70 -3.73 -4.82
CA LEU A 155 6.45 -2.87 -5.73
C LEU A 155 6.57 -3.48 -7.14
N GLY A 156 5.86 -4.59 -7.42
CA GLY A 156 5.98 -5.31 -8.69
C GLY A 156 7.29 -6.10 -8.82
N LEU A 157 7.99 -6.33 -7.71
CA LEU A 157 9.27 -7.03 -7.63
C LEU A 157 9.11 -8.39 -6.93
N LEU A 158 10.24 -9.04 -6.69
CA LEU A 158 10.35 -10.20 -5.83
C LEU A 158 11.54 -10.04 -4.87
N PRO A 159 11.61 -10.80 -3.76
CA PRO A 159 12.78 -10.79 -2.88
C PRO A 159 14.03 -11.18 -3.66
N GLY A 160 15.04 -10.31 -3.68
CA GLY A 160 16.26 -10.45 -4.51
C GLY A 160 17.50 -10.88 -3.74
N GLY A 161 17.44 -11.02 -2.41
CA GLY A 161 18.53 -11.44 -1.53
C GLY A 161 18.37 -12.88 -1.01
N GLY A 162 17.58 -13.72 -1.66
CA GLY A 162 17.37 -15.12 -1.30
C GLY A 162 16.11 -15.39 -0.48
N GLY A 163 15.24 -14.40 -0.29
CA GLY A 163 13.98 -14.52 0.44
C GLY A 163 13.05 -15.59 -0.15
N THR A 164 13.02 -15.74 -1.49
CA THR A 164 12.25 -16.82 -2.14
C THR A 164 12.81 -18.21 -1.84
N GLN A 165 14.06 -18.29 -1.35
CA GLN A 165 14.74 -19.53 -1.05
C GLN A 165 14.70 -19.87 0.44
N PHE A 166 14.99 -18.90 1.31
CA PHE A 166 15.13 -19.15 2.74
C PHE A 166 13.80 -19.22 3.47
N LEU A 167 12.83 -18.36 3.14
CA LEU A 167 11.56 -18.32 3.85
C LEU A 167 10.79 -19.65 3.72
N PRO A 168 10.59 -20.24 2.51
CA PRO A 168 9.91 -21.53 2.39
C PRO A 168 10.64 -22.68 3.10
N ARG A 169 11.97 -22.62 3.18
CA ARG A 169 12.77 -23.61 3.91
C ARG A 169 12.70 -23.44 5.43
N LEU A 170 12.44 -22.23 5.90
CA LEU A 170 12.30 -21.93 7.32
C LEU A 170 10.93 -22.35 7.85
N ILE A 171 9.85 -21.83 7.26
CA ILE A 171 8.48 -21.94 7.79
C ILE A 171 7.56 -22.91 7.01
N GLY A 172 8.06 -23.49 5.90
CA GLY A 172 7.28 -24.34 5.01
C GLY A 172 6.61 -23.55 3.88
N LEU A 173 6.28 -24.24 2.79
CA LEU A 173 5.77 -23.63 1.56
C LEU A 173 4.38 -23.00 1.75
N GLN A 174 3.49 -23.68 2.48
CA GLN A 174 2.11 -23.23 2.74
C GLN A 174 2.05 -21.89 3.48
N GLU A 175 2.96 -21.66 4.43
CA GLU A 175 3.01 -20.41 5.19
C GLU A 175 3.84 -19.34 4.47
N ALA A 176 4.89 -19.73 3.74
CA ALA A 176 5.76 -18.79 3.04
C ALA A 176 5.12 -18.14 1.81
N LEU A 177 4.40 -18.90 0.97
CA LEU A 177 3.81 -18.35 -0.26
C LEU A 177 2.82 -17.20 0.02
N PRO A 178 1.88 -17.28 0.98
CA PRO A 178 1.04 -16.15 1.32
C PRO A 178 1.83 -14.90 1.73
N LEU A 179 2.93 -15.04 2.46
CA LEU A 179 3.78 -13.91 2.84
C LEU A 179 4.51 -13.31 1.64
N LEU A 180 5.06 -14.14 0.76
CA LEU A 180 5.77 -13.72 -0.45
C LEU A 180 4.83 -13.07 -1.49
N LEU A 181 3.59 -13.55 -1.60
CA LEU A 181 2.64 -13.10 -2.63
C LEU A 181 1.80 -11.90 -2.19
N THR A 182 1.71 -11.60 -0.90
CA THR A 182 0.97 -10.44 -0.37
C THR A 182 1.88 -9.34 0.17
N GLY A 183 3.12 -9.67 0.53
CA GLY A 183 4.04 -8.75 1.18
C GLY A 183 3.61 -8.27 2.57
N LYS A 184 2.63 -8.94 3.19
CA LYS A 184 2.02 -8.49 4.44
C LYS A 184 2.99 -8.57 5.63
N ASN A 185 2.81 -7.64 6.57
CA ASN A 185 3.55 -7.63 7.83
C ASN A 185 3.22 -8.84 8.71
N VAL A 186 4.26 -9.41 9.30
CA VAL A 186 4.17 -10.36 10.41
C VAL A 186 4.70 -9.68 11.67
N TYR A 187 3.83 -9.54 12.67
CA TYR A 187 4.18 -8.93 13.96
C TYR A 187 4.85 -9.93 14.91
N ALA A 188 5.46 -9.43 15.99
CA ALA A 188 6.30 -10.19 16.93
C ALA A 188 5.73 -11.56 17.35
N HIS A 189 4.53 -11.61 17.94
CA HIS A 189 3.93 -12.88 18.39
C HIS A 189 3.59 -13.85 17.25
N PRO A 190 2.87 -13.44 16.17
CA PRO A 190 2.71 -14.27 14.99
C PRO A 190 4.03 -14.78 14.41
N ALA A 191 5.06 -13.94 14.34
CA ALA A 191 6.39 -14.33 13.83
C ALA A 191 7.01 -15.43 14.69
N ARG A 192 6.87 -15.35 16.02
CA ARG A 192 7.35 -16.39 16.96
C ARG A 192 6.58 -17.69 16.83
N LYS A 193 5.27 -17.61 16.58
CA LYS A 193 4.40 -18.78 16.39
C LYS A 193 4.74 -19.51 15.08
N LEU A 194 4.97 -18.76 14.00
CA LEU A 194 5.34 -19.29 12.68
C LEU A 194 6.74 -19.89 12.64
N GLY A 195 7.62 -19.53 13.59
CA GLY A 195 9.04 -19.89 13.55
C GLY A 195 9.88 -18.95 12.67
N LEU A 196 9.32 -17.80 12.28
CA LEU A 196 10.06 -16.72 11.62
C LEU A 196 11.06 -16.08 12.58
N VAL A 197 10.74 -16.00 13.87
CA VAL A 197 11.68 -15.63 14.94
C VAL A 197 11.77 -16.71 16.01
N ASP A 198 12.95 -16.88 16.58
CA ASP A 198 13.26 -17.95 17.53
C ASP A 198 12.98 -17.55 18.98
N ALA A 199 13.09 -16.26 19.31
CA ALA A 199 12.76 -15.73 20.64
C ALA A 199 12.20 -14.30 20.58
N LEU A 200 11.45 -13.94 21.62
CA LEU A 200 10.95 -12.58 21.85
C LEU A 200 11.54 -12.02 23.15
N ILE A 201 11.81 -10.72 23.17
CA ILE A 201 12.38 -10.03 24.34
C ILE A 201 11.90 -8.58 24.42
N HIS A 202 11.97 -7.97 25.60
CA HIS A 202 11.80 -6.53 25.72
C HIS A 202 13.02 -5.78 25.16
N ARG A 203 12.76 -4.63 24.52
CA ARG A 203 13.78 -3.81 23.82
C ARG A 203 15.07 -3.56 24.63
N PRO A 204 15.04 -3.15 25.92
CA PRO A 204 16.27 -2.89 26.67
C PRO A 204 17.17 -4.12 26.84
N GLY A 205 16.61 -5.33 26.76
CA GLY A 205 17.35 -6.59 26.91
C GLY A 205 17.88 -7.17 25.60
N LEU A 206 17.52 -6.60 24.44
CA LEU A 206 17.75 -7.21 23.12
C LEU A 206 19.23 -7.54 22.87
N HIS A 207 20.12 -6.56 23.00
CA HIS A 207 21.54 -6.75 22.71
C HIS A 207 22.17 -7.82 23.61
N ARG A 208 21.91 -7.75 24.93
CA ARG A 208 22.42 -8.75 25.89
C ARG A 208 21.88 -10.15 25.59
N ALA A 209 20.60 -10.27 25.26
CA ALA A 209 19.99 -11.56 24.92
C ALA A 209 20.58 -12.14 23.63
N ALA A 210 20.86 -11.30 22.63
CA ALA A 210 21.48 -11.72 21.38
C ALA A 210 22.92 -12.20 21.58
N GLN A 211 23.73 -11.47 22.36
CA GLN A 211 25.08 -11.91 22.74
C GLN A 211 25.05 -13.25 23.49
N GLU A 212 24.10 -13.41 24.41
CA GLU A 212 23.96 -14.67 25.15
C GLU A 212 23.54 -15.84 24.24
N ALA A 213 22.63 -15.62 23.29
CA ALA A 213 22.29 -16.63 22.30
C ALA A 213 23.49 -16.99 21.41
N ALA A 214 24.27 -15.99 20.98
CA ALA A 214 25.48 -16.20 20.20
C ALA A 214 26.51 -17.07 20.96
N ARG A 215 26.72 -16.80 22.26
CA ARG A 215 27.57 -17.65 23.12
C ARG A 215 27.10 -19.10 23.15
N ARG A 216 25.80 -19.30 23.37
CA ARG A 216 25.22 -20.64 23.50
C ARG A 216 25.19 -21.40 22.17
N LEU A 217 25.07 -20.72 21.04
CA LEU A 217 25.24 -21.33 19.72
C LEU A 217 26.70 -21.79 19.53
N ALA A 218 27.67 -20.94 19.88
CA ALA A 218 29.09 -21.27 19.76
C ALA A 218 29.52 -22.47 20.62
N THR A 219 28.85 -22.71 21.77
CA THR A 219 29.11 -23.87 22.63
C THR A 219 28.25 -25.10 22.28
N GLY A 220 27.24 -24.95 21.42
CA GLY A 220 26.25 -25.99 21.14
C GLY A 220 25.17 -26.16 22.24
N ASP A 221 25.12 -25.26 23.23
CA ASP A 221 24.11 -25.26 24.32
C ASP A 221 22.74 -24.69 23.88
N LEU A 222 22.65 -24.20 22.66
CA LEU A 222 21.42 -23.74 22.03
C LEU A 222 21.35 -24.33 20.63
N GLU A 223 20.31 -25.12 20.38
CA GLU A 223 19.93 -25.52 19.03
C GLU A 223 18.62 -24.80 18.65
N PRO A 224 18.56 -24.12 17.49
CA PRO A 224 17.32 -23.50 17.03
C PRO A 224 16.22 -24.56 16.86
N ASP A 225 15.08 -24.36 17.51
CA ASP A 225 13.90 -25.24 17.36
C ASP A 225 13.31 -25.09 15.95
N ARG A 226 13.58 -26.07 15.09
CA ARG A 226 13.04 -26.15 13.72
C ARG A 226 11.89 -27.14 13.58
N ASP A 227 11.48 -27.80 14.67
CA ASP A 227 10.47 -28.85 14.65
C ASP A 227 9.07 -28.30 14.35
N LYS A 228 8.82 -27.02 14.61
CA LYS A 228 7.55 -26.36 14.27
C LYS A 228 7.24 -26.35 12.78
N ALA A 229 8.27 -26.36 11.93
CA ALA A 229 8.12 -26.47 10.48
C ALA A 229 7.99 -27.94 10.01
N PHE A 230 8.17 -28.92 10.89
CA PHE A 230 8.16 -30.33 10.53
C PHE A 230 6.78 -30.78 10.05
N THR A 231 5.69 -30.29 10.63
CA THR A 231 4.33 -30.69 10.22
C THR A 231 3.98 -30.20 8.80
N SER A 232 4.32 -28.96 8.44
CA SER A 232 4.13 -28.45 7.07
C SER A 232 5.09 -29.13 6.08
N LYS A 233 6.37 -29.29 6.46
CA LYS A 233 7.38 -29.98 5.62
C LYS A 233 7.06 -31.45 5.35
N VAL A 234 6.44 -32.16 6.29
CA VAL A 234 6.00 -33.56 6.10
C VAL A 234 4.82 -33.61 5.14
N VAL A 235 3.85 -32.71 5.26
CA VAL A 235 2.74 -32.57 4.28
C VAL A 235 3.29 -32.25 2.88
N GLU A 236 4.37 -31.48 2.80
CA GLU A 236 5.04 -31.05 1.57
C GLU A 236 6.20 -31.97 1.12
N SER A 237 6.34 -33.15 1.75
CA SER A 237 7.49 -34.04 1.51
C SER A 237 7.48 -34.75 0.16
N THR A 238 6.33 -34.77 -0.53
CA THR A 238 6.19 -35.38 -1.85
C THR A 238 6.04 -34.34 -2.94
N SER A 239 6.60 -34.63 -4.11
CA SER A 239 6.46 -33.80 -5.32
C SER A 239 4.99 -33.53 -5.70
N VAL A 240 4.09 -34.45 -5.37
CA VAL A 240 2.65 -34.32 -5.63
C VAL A 240 1.99 -33.26 -4.75
N SER A 241 2.28 -33.21 -3.44
CA SER A 241 1.66 -32.22 -2.56
C SER A 241 2.18 -30.81 -2.85
N ARG A 242 3.47 -30.65 -3.12
CA ARG A 242 4.04 -29.36 -3.56
C ARG A 242 3.36 -28.84 -4.83
N ARG A 243 3.16 -29.71 -5.82
CA ARG A 243 2.46 -29.35 -7.07
C ARG A 243 1.03 -28.83 -6.81
N PHE A 244 0.32 -29.41 -5.84
CA PHE A 244 -1.00 -28.92 -5.46
C PHE A 244 -0.93 -27.51 -4.86
N VAL A 245 0.02 -27.27 -3.93
CA VAL A 245 0.21 -25.97 -3.29
C VAL A 245 0.55 -24.88 -4.31
N TYR A 246 1.50 -25.13 -5.24
CA TYR A 246 1.82 -24.17 -6.30
C TYR A 246 0.62 -23.85 -7.19
N ARG A 247 -0.17 -24.87 -7.55
CA ARG A 247 -1.36 -24.68 -8.39
C ARG A 247 -2.42 -23.85 -7.66
N GLN A 248 -2.61 -24.07 -6.37
CA GLN A 248 -3.53 -23.28 -5.55
C GLN A 248 -3.05 -21.83 -5.42
N ALA A 249 -1.78 -21.62 -5.08
CA ALA A 249 -1.19 -20.28 -4.99
C ALA A 249 -1.28 -19.52 -6.32
N ARG A 250 -1.01 -20.19 -7.45
CA ARG A 250 -1.18 -19.59 -8.78
C ARG A 250 -2.63 -19.25 -9.08
N LYS A 251 -3.58 -20.12 -8.73
CA LYS A 251 -5.01 -19.85 -8.93
C LYS A 251 -5.46 -18.64 -8.11
N GLN A 252 -5.11 -18.61 -6.83
CA GLN A 252 -5.48 -17.52 -5.93
C GLN A 252 -4.85 -16.20 -6.40
N SER A 253 -3.55 -16.19 -6.69
CA SER A 253 -2.87 -15.01 -7.21
C SER A 253 -3.47 -14.54 -8.54
N GLN A 254 -3.81 -15.44 -9.47
CA GLN A 254 -4.46 -15.07 -10.73
C GLN A 254 -5.84 -14.45 -10.50
N GLN A 255 -6.59 -14.92 -9.50
CA GLN A 255 -7.90 -14.36 -9.15
C GLN A 255 -7.77 -12.96 -8.54
N GLU A 256 -6.84 -12.78 -7.59
CA GLU A 256 -6.61 -11.49 -6.93
C GLU A 256 -5.99 -10.44 -7.86
N THR A 257 -5.12 -10.85 -8.77
CA THR A 257 -4.38 -9.94 -9.67
C THR A 257 -5.02 -9.77 -11.03
N ARG A 258 -5.98 -10.64 -11.38
CA ARG A 258 -6.56 -10.80 -12.73
C ARG A 258 -5.51 -10.97 -13.84
N GLY A 259 -4.30 -11.40 -13.48
CA GLY A 259 -3.18 -11.59 -14.40
C GLY A 259 -2.44 -10.30 -14.78
N ASN A 260 -2.76 -9.17 -14.16
CA ASN A 260 -2.15 -7.87 -14.47
C ASN A 260 -0.77 -7.66 -13.85
N TYR A 261 -0.36 -8.53 -12.91
CA TYR A 261 0.88 -8.38 -12.16
C TYR A 261 1.87 -9.52 -12.50
N PRO A 262 3.05 -9.21 -13.06
CA PRO A 262 4.02 -10.23 -13.48
C PRO A 262 4.82 -10.85 -12.31
N ALA A 263 4.92 -10.16 -11.17
CA ALA A 263 5.72 -10.61 -10.04
C ALA A 263 5.21 -11.91 -9.37
N PRO A 264 3.93 -12.03 -9.00
CA PRO A 264 3.42 -13.22 -8.32
C PRO A 264 3.70 -14.57 -9.02
N PRO A 265 3.46 -14.74 -10.34
CA PRO A 265 3.81 -16.01 -11.01
C PRO A 265 5.31 -16.27 -11.02
N LYS A 266 6.16 -15.24 -11.14
CA LYS A 266 7.62 -15.38 -11.08
C LYS A 266 8.13 -15.75 -9.69
N ILE A 267 7.54 -15.20 -8.63
CA ILE A 267 7.81 -15.59 -7.24
C ILE A 267 7.56 -17.10 -7.05
N ILE A 268 6.41 -17.60 -7.51
CA ILE A 268 6.08 -19.03 -7.43
C ILE A 268 7.10 -19.86 -8.21
N GLU A 269 7.56 -19.39 -9.37
CA GLU A 269 8.59 -20.06 -10.15
C GLU A 269 9.93 -20.12 -9.44
N CYS A 270 10.42 -19.01 -8.86
CA CYS A 270 11.66 -18.96 -8.08
C CYS A 270 11.64 -19.95 -6.91
N VAL A 271 10.54 -19.97 -6.16
CA VAL A 271 10.35 -20.90 -5.03
C VAL A 271 10.35 -22.35 -5.54
N ARG A 272 9.61 -22.63 -6.61
CA ARG A 272 9.51 -23.98 -7.19
C ARG A 272 10.87 -24.49 -7.66
N THR A 273 11.57 -23.72 -8.50
CA THR A 273 12.91 -24.07 -9.01
C THR A 273 13.86 -24.29 -7.84
N GLY A 274 13.84 -23.41 -6.84
CA GLY A 274 14.64 -23.55 -5.64
C GLY A 274 14.43 -24.85 -4.87
N LEU A 275 13.17 -25.24 -4.65
CA LEU A 275 12.82 -26.44 -3.87
C LEU A 275 12.91 -27.75 -4.65
N GLU A 276 12.85 -27.71 -5.99
CA GLU A 276 12.88 -28.90 -6.86
C GLU A 276 14.26 -29.16 -7.46
N GLU A 277 15.00 -28.11 -7.84
CA GLU A 277 16.27 -28.21 -8.58
C GLU A 277 17.49 -27.88 -7.72
N GLY A 278 17.29 -27.24 -6.56
CA GLY A 278 18.34 -26.93 -5.60
C GLY A 278 18.51 -25.43 -5.35
N LEU A 279 19.28 -25.09 -4.31
CA LEU A 279 19.43 -23.72 -3.84
C LEU A 279 20.07 -22.81 -4.91
N ASP A 280 21.11 -23.30 -5.58
CA ASP A 280 21.84 -22.51 -6.60
C ASP A 280 20.96 -22.21 -7.82
N ALA A 281 20.17 -23.19 -8.27
CA ALA A 281 19.19 -22.98 -9.35
C ALA A 281 18.10 -21.97 -8.93
N GLY A 282 17.70 -21.99 -7.65
CA GLY A 282 16.78 -21.03 -7.06
C GLY A 282 17.32 -19.60 -7.07
N PHE A 283 18.56 -19.38 -6.60
CA PHE A 283 19.19 -18.05 -6.63
C PHE A 283 19.39 -17.52 -8.04
N GLU A 284 19.84 -18.37 -8.96
CA GLU A 284 19.99 -18.00 -10.38
C GLU A 284 18.65 -17.53 -10.98
N LYS A 285 17.57 -18.27 -10.69
CA LYS A 285 16.22 -17.93 -11.14
C LYS A 285 15.73 -16.64 -10.48
N GLU A 286 15.99 -16.46 -9.18
CA GLU A 286 15.65 -15.26 -8.42
C GLU A 286 16.31 -14.01 -9.00
N ALA A 287 17.63 -14.03 -9.20
CA ALA A 287 18.38 -12.89 -9.74
C ALA A 287 17.88 -12.47 -11.12
N ARG A 288 17.72 -13.45 -12.03
CA ARG A 288 17.22 -13.18 -13.37
C ARG A 288 15.82 -12.59 -13.36
N HIS A 289 14.90 -13.16 -12.59
CA HIS A 289 13.53 -12.64 -12.53
C HIS A 289 13.43 -11.30 -11.81
N PHE A 290 14.28 -11.05 -10.82
CA PHE A 290 14.41 -9.73 -10.20
C PHE A 290 14.80 -8.67 -11.24
N GLY A 291 15.86 -8.92 -12.02
CA GLY A 291 16.29 -8.01 -13.09
C GLY A 291 15.22 -7.80 -14.16
N GLU A 292 14.55 -8.87 -14.60
CA GLU A 292 13.43 -8.78 -15.55
C GLU A 292 12.25 -7.96 -14.99
N LEU A 293 11.92 -8.11 -13.70
CA LEU A 293 10.79 -7.42 -13.07
C LEU A 293 11.06 -5.93 -12.84
N ALA A 294 12.28 -5.56 -12.44
CA ALA A 294 12.67 -4.18 -12.17
C ALA A 294 12.42 -3.24 -13.36
N PHE A 295 12.48 -3.78 -14.58
CA PHE A 295 12.24 -3.04 -15.83
C PHE A 295 10.85 -3.27 -16.43
N THR A 296 9.93 -3.90 -15.69
CA THR A 296 8.53 -3.97 -16.11
C THR A 296 7.84 -2.63 -15.88
N PRO A 297 6.95 -2.19 -16.80
CA PRO A 297 6.17 -0.98 -16.58
C PRO A 297 5.34 -1.02 -15.29
N GLU A 298 4.89 -2.20 -14.88
CA GLU A 298 4.14 -2.42 -13.64
C GLU A 298 5.00 -2.12 -12.41
N SER A 299 6.23 -2.63 -12.36
CA SER A 299 7.17 -2.34 -11.27
C SER A 299 7.50 -0.86 -11.21
N GLN A 300 7.81 -0.24 -12.35
CA GLN A 300 8.11 1.19 -12.41
C GLN A 300 6.95 2.06 -11.91
N ALA A 301 5.71 1.73 -12.30
CA ALA A 301 4.51 2.41 -11.82
C ALA A 301 4.34 2.28 -10.30
N LEU A 302 4.47 1.06 -9.76
CA LEU A 302 4.30 0.80 -8.32
C LEU A 302 5.40 1.46 -7.48
N VAL A 303 6.65 1.46 -7.96
CA VAL A 303 7.76 2.14 -7.30
C VAL A 303 7.59 3.66 -7.35
N SER A 304 7.17 4.23 -8.48
CA SER A 304 6.83 5.66 -8.59
C SER A 304 5.73 6.07 -7.60
N LEU A 305 4.66 5.27 -7.49
CA LEU A 305 3.59 5.49 -6.51
C LEU A 305 4.08 5.40 -5.06
N PHE A 306 5.01 4.48 -4.76
CA PHE A 306 5.60 4.37 -3.42
C PHE A 306 6.33 5.65 -3.01
N PHE A 307 7.16 6.22 -3.89
CA PHE A 307 7.85 7.48 -3.61
C PHE A 307 6.87 8.66 -3.52
N SER A 308 5.89 8.72 -4.42
CA SER A 308 4.84 9.76 -4.41
C SER A 308 4.06 9.73 -3.09
N LYS A 309 3.74 8.52 -2.60
CA LYS A 309 3.09 8.34 -1.29
C LYS A 309 3.98 8.82 -0.14
N GLN A 310 5.27 8.49 -0.12
CA GLN A 310 6.18 8.99 0.92
C GLN A 310 6.30 10.52 0.94
N GLN A 311 6.20 11.15 -0.22
CA GLN A 311 6.18 12.61 -0.33
C GLN A 311 4.86 13.19 0.20
N ALA A 312 3.73 12.59 -0.16
CA ALA A 312 2.40 12.97 0.33
C ALA A 312 2.19 12.68 1.83
N GLU A 313 3.05 11.87 2.45
CA GLU A 313 3.12 11.68 3.91
C GLU A 313 3.89 12.80 4.63
N LYS A 314 4.33 13.84 3.91
CA LYS A 314 4.99 15.03 4.47
C LYS A 314 4.08 16.24 4.34
N ASN A 315 4.13 17.11 5.35
CA ASN A 315 3.43 18.39 5.30
C ASN A 315 4.32 19.48 4.68
N PRO A 316 4.05 19.94 3.45
CA PRO A 316 4.85 20.99 2.81
C PRO A 316 4.77 22.33 3.54
N LEU A 317 3.74 22.53 4.36
CA LEU A 317 3.50 23.76 5.14
C LEU A 317 3.72 23.54 6.65
N SER A 318 4.56 22.55 7.03
CA SER A 318 4.76 22.14 8.43
C SER A 318 5.10 23.28 9.41
N GLU A 319 5.78 24.33 8.95
CA GLU A 319 6.12 25.51 9.78
C GLU A 319 4.90 26.35 10.19
N GLN A 320 3.80 26.24 9.46
CA GLN A 320 2.56 27.01 9.67
C GLN A 320 1.50 26.21 10.44
N VAL A 321 1.83 24.98 10.89
CA VAL A 321 0.87 24.10 11.55
C VAL A 321 0.50 24.63 12.93
N ARG A 322 -0.79 24.71 13.19
CA ARG A 322 -1.33 24.90 14.53
C ARG A 322 -1.53 23.56 15.21
N SER A 323 -1.09 23.43 16.46
CA SER A 323 -1.25 22.20 17.23
C SER A 323 -2.73 21.87 17.44
N VAL A 324 -3.11 20.63 17.10
CA VAL A 324 -4.45 20.07 17.31
C VAL A 324 -4.40 19.10 18.48
N GLN A 325 -5.08 19.43 19.57
CA GLN A 325 -5.27 18.55 20.73
C GLN A 325 -6.70 18.00 20.78
N THR A 326 -7.67 18.84 20.43
CA THR A 326 -9.09 18.49 20.43
C THR A 326 -9.70 18.71 19.05
N VAL A 327 -10.31 17.65 18.52
CA VAL A 327 -11.08 17.66 17.26
C VAL A 327 -12.57 17.60 17.59
N ALA A 328 -13.38 18.46 16.97
CA ALA A 328 -14.83 18.33 17.00
C ALA A 328 -15.32 17.74 15.68
N VAL A 329 -16.19 16.73 15.75
CA VAL A 329 -16.83 16.13 14.58
C VAL A 329 -18.32 16.44 14.64
N LEU A 330 -18.81 17.18 13.63
CA LEU A 330 -20.24 17.49 13.46
C LEU A 330 -20.87 16.43 12.55
N GLY A 331 -22.02 15.89 12.92
CA GLY A 331 -22.64 14.74 12.22
C GLY A 331 -22.04 13.39 12.62
N ALA A 332 -21.63 13.29 13.88
CA ALA A 332 -20.98 12.13 14.46
C ALA A 332 -21.78 10.81 14.38
N GLY A 333 -23.11 10.86 14.23
CA GLY A 333 -23.94 9.66 14.22
C GLY A 333 -23.95 8.89 12.91
N GLY A 334 -23.46 9.48 11.82
CA GLY A 334 -23.24 8.78 10.55
C GLY A 334 -21.97 7.92 10.57
N LEU A 335 -21.85 7.00 9.62
CA LEU A 335 -20.69 6.10 9.51
C LEU A 335 -19.38 6.86 9.29
N MET A 336 -19.40 7.87 8.41
CA MET A 336 -18.23 8.73 8.16
C MET A 336 -17.83 9.54 9.39
N GLY A 337 -18.79 10.17 10.08
CA GLY A 337 -18.52 10.94 11.30
C GLY A 337 -17.92 10.07 12.42
N ALA A 338 -18.49 8.89 12.64
CA ALA A 338 -17.95 7.91 13.59
C ALA A 338 -16.53 7.44 13.19
N GLY A 339 -16.30 7.15 11.91
CA GLY A 339 -15.00 6.75 11.39
C GLY A 339 -13.91 7.82 11.56
N ILE A 340 -14.22 9.09 11.23
CA ILE A 340 -13.32 10.24 11.42
C ILE A 340 -12.98 10.40 12.91
N ALA A 341 -13.98 10.26 13.78
CA ALA A 341 -13.76 10.33 15.21
C ALA A 341 -12.90 9.18 15.75
N GLU A 342 -13.11 7.94 15.26
CA GLU A 342 -12.28 6.80 15.63
C GLU A 342 -10.82 7.01 15.22
N VAL A 343 -10.55 7.39 13.97
CA VAL A 343 -9.16 7.59 13.50
C VAL A 343 -8.49 8.77 14.21
N SER A 344 -9.25 9.80 14.57
CA SER A 344 -8.74 10.94 15.35
C SER A 344 -8.41 10.55 16.80
N ALA A 345 -9.28 9.76 17.45
CA ALA A 345 -9.09 9.37 18.85
C ALA A 345 -8.05 8.25 19.02
N HIS A 346 -8.12 7.23 18.16
CA HIS A 346 -7.27 6.04 18.22
C HIS A 346 -5.96 6.22 17.47
N GLY A 347 -6.04 6.65 16.20
CA GLY A 347 -4.89 6.75 15.31
C GLY A 347 -3.99 7.94 15.66
N ALA A 348 -4.59 9.13 15.72
CA ALA A 348 -3.87 10.37 16.01
C ALA A 348 -3.71 10.66 17.52
N GLY A 349 -4.51 10.01 18.37
CA GLY A 349 -4.46 10.24 19.83
C GLY A 349 -4.96 11.61 20.26
N HIS A 350 -5.89 12.22 19.52
CA HIS A 350 -6.57 13.46 19.91
C HIS A 350 -7.73 13.21 20.89
N ASP A 351 -8.12 14.23 21.64
CA ASP A 351 -9.44 14.26 22.28
C ASP A 351 -10.50 14.60 21.21
N VAL A 352 -11.66 13.94 21.25
CA VAL A 352 -12.68 14.09 20.22
C VAL A 352 -14.04 14.46 20.83
N LEU A 353 -14.67 15.49 20.28
CA LEU A 353 -16.02 15.94 20.64
C LEU A 353 -16.99 15.55 19.53
N LEU A 354 -17.88 14.61 19.83
CA LEU A 354 -18.91 14.08 18.94
C LEU A 354 -20.18 14.91 19.07
N LYS A 355 -20.56 15.63 18.02
CA LYS A 355 -21.78 16.44 18.00
C LYS A 355 -22.69 16.02 16.86
N ASP A 356 -23.99 15.97 17.14
CA ASP A 356 -25.01 15.72 16.13
C ASP A 356 -26.25 16.59 16.40
N GLN A 357 -27.30 16.43 15.58
CA GLN A 357 -28.59 17.12 15.75
C GLN A 357 -29.28 16.76 17.06
N SER A 358 -29.09 15.51 17.54
CA SER A 358 -29.61 15.03 18.82
C SER A 358 -28.52 14.30 19.61
N PRO A 359 -28.55 14.34 20.96
CA PRO A 359 -27.66 13.55 21.80
C PRO A 359 -27.73 12.04 21.50
N GLU A 360 -28.91 11.54 21.13
CA GLU A 360 -29.13 10.13 20.79
C GLU A 360 -28.39 9.75 19.51
N THR A 361 -28.41 10.61 18.48
CA THR A 361 -27.68 10.39 17.22
C THR A 361 -26.17 10.42 17.45
N ALA A 362 -25.65 11.37 18.24
CA ALA A 362 -24.24 11.40 18.60
C ALA A 362 -23.81 10.15 19.41
N ALA A 363 -24.67 9.67 20.31
CA ALA A 363 -24.44 8.45 21.07
C ALA A 363 -24.41 7.20 20.17
N GLN A 364 -25.17 7.17 19.08
CA GLN A 364 -25.12 6.10 18.08
C GLN A 364 -23.75 6.06 17.39
N GLY A 365 -23.19 7.22 17.01
CA GLY A 365 -21.82 7.30 16.47
C GLY A 365 -20.78 6.75 17.45
N ARG A 366 -20.87 7.16 18.72
CA ARG A 366 -19.99 6.63 19.79
C ARG A 366 -20.13 5.11 19.96
N LYS A 367 -21.34 4.57 19.80
CA LYS A 367 -21.59 3.12 19.83
C LYS A 367 -20.92 2.41 18.64
N THR A 368 -20.99 2.97 17.44
CA THR A 368 -20.29 2.43 16.25
C THR A 368 -18.78 2.31 16.51
N ILE A 369 -18.15 3.37 17.02
CA ILE A 369 -16.71 3.36 17.40
C ILE A 369 -16.42 2.23 18.39
N TRP A 370 -17.26 2.06 19.41
CA TRP A 370 -17.10 0.97 20.38
C TRP A 370 -17.14 -0.42 19.72
N GLU A 371 -18.11 -0.65 18.84
CA GLU A 371 -18.29 -1.92 18.14
C GLU A 371 -17.10 -2.23 17.23
N ASP A 372 -16.60 -1.23 16.49
CA ASP A 372 -15.50 -1.38 15.56
C ASP A 372 -14.15 -1.60 16.27
N LEU A 373 -13.85 -0.82 17.31
CA LEU A 373 -12.69 -1.10 18.16
C LEU A 373 -12.81 -2.47 18.84
N SER A 374 -14.01 -2.89 19.23
CA SER A 374 -14.21 -4.21 19.84
C SER A 374 -13.90 -5.37 18.89
N LYS A 375 -14.19 -5.21 17.59
CA LYS A 375 -13.82 -6.18 16.54
C LYS A 375 -12.29 -6.27 16.32
N LYS A 376 -11.53 -5.24 16.72
CA LYS A 376 -10.06 -5.17 16.61
C LYS A 376 -9.32 -5.76 17.81
N ILE A 377 -10.02 -6.08 18.91
CA ILE A 377 -9.42 -6.72 20.08
C ILE A 377 -8.81 -8.07 19.71
N GLY A 378 -7.56 -8.29 20.14
CA GLY A 378 -6.80 -9.50 19.78
C GLY A 378 -6.27 -9.51 18.35
N LYS A 379 -6.59 -8.49 17.54
CA LYS A 379 -6.02 -8.23 16.21
C LYS A 379 -5.07 -7.03 16.22
N GLY A 380 -4.35 -6.84 17.34
CA GLY A 380 -3.43 -5.72 17.54
C GLY A 380 -3.94 -4.63 18.48
N LEU A 381 -5.18 -4.73 18.96
CA LEU A 381 -5.74 -3.86 19.99
C LEU A 381 -6.03 -4.65 21.28
N THR A 382 -5.83 -4.01 22.42
CA THR A 382 -6.22 -4.52 23.75
C THR A 382 -7.53 -3.90 24.25
N ASP A 383 -8.19 -4.56 25.19
CA ASP A 383 -9.38 -3.99 25.86
C ASP A 383 -9.09 -2.62 26.49
N PHE A 384 -7.91 -2.47 27.09
CA PHE A 384 -7.48 -1.22 27.72
C PHE A 384 -7.31 -0.09 26.70
N GLU A 385 -6.70 -0.35 25.55
CA GLU A 385 -6.53 0.66 24.49
C GLU A 385 -7.87 1.10 23.88
N ARG A 386 -8.83 0.17 23.71
CA ARG A 386 -10.21 0.53 23.35
C ARG A 386 -10.80 1.48 24.39
N ASP A 387 -10.75 1.11 25.67
CA ASP A 387 -11.39 1.90 26.73
C ASP A 387 -10.76 3.30 26.85
N VAL A 388 -9.44 3.42 26.70
CA VAL A 388 -8.74 4.71 26.62
C VAL A 388 -9.21 5.54 25.43
N THR A 389 -9.36 4.92 24.25
CA THR A 389 -9.88 5.59 23.05
C THR A 389 -11.30 6.11 23.27
N MET A 390 -12.15 5.31 23.93
CA MET A 390 -13.55 5.67 24.22
C MET A 390 -13.71 6.80 25.23
N GLU A 391 -12.72 7.03 26.09
CA GLU A 391 -12.67 8.18 27.01
C GLU A 391 -12.19 9.47 26.33
N ARG A 392 -11.45 9.35 25.21
CA ARG A 392 -11.11 10.47 24.33
C ARG A 392 -12.30 10.89 23.47
N ALA A 393 -13.12 9.94 23.01
CA ALA A 393 -14.31 10.19 22.20
C ALA A 393 -15.55 10.52 23.06
N ARG A 394 -15.76 11.81 23.33
CA ARG A 394 -16.81 12.34 24.23
C ARG A 394 -17.97 12.94 23.45
N LEU A 395 -19.16 12.87 24.02
CA LEU A 395 -20.35 13.51 23.44
C LEU A 395 -20.36 15.01 23.75
N ALA A 396 -20.75 15.81 22.77
CA ALA A 396 -21.08 17.21 22.90
C ALA A 396 -22.59 17.39 22.72
N THR A 397 -23.24 18.08 23.67
CA THR A 397 -24.68 18.31 23.70
C THR A 397 -25.08 19.63 23.04
N GLY A 398 -24.17 20.61 23.02
CA GLY A 398 -24.38 21.92 22.41
C GLY A 398 -23.12 22.44 21.71
N TYR A 399 -23.25 23.56 20.99
CA TYR A 399 -22.08 24.21 20.37
C TYR A 399 -21.13 24.84 21.39
N ASP A 400 -21.63 25.20 22.58
CA ASP A 400 -20.78 25.73 23.67
C ASP A 400 -19.73 24.70 24.13
N ASP A 401 -20.05 23.40 24.04
CA ASP A 401 -19.12 22.31 24.36
C ASP A 401 -17.91 22.28 23.39
N LEU A 402 -18.05 22.89 22.21
CA LEU A 402 -17.02 22.90 21.16
C LEU A 402 -16.04 24.07 21.30
N ALA A 403 -16.21 24.97 22.28
CA ALA A 403 -15.40 26.18 22.41
C ALA A 403 -13.88 25.92 22.55
N GLY A 404 -13.50 24.73 23.02
CA GLY A 404 -12.11 24.30 23.15
C GLY A 404 -11.53 23.55 21.95
N ALA A 405 -12.33 23.26 20.92
CA ALA A 405 -11.87 22.53 19.74
C ALA A 405 -10.84 23.34 18.94
N ASN A 406 -9.77 22.69 18.50
CA ASN A 406 -8.74 23.31 17.66
C ASN A 406 -9.04 23.12 16.16
N LEU A 407 -9.72 22.02 15.83
CA LEU A 407 -10.18 21.66 14.50
C LEU A 407 -11.63 21.21 14.59
N VAL A 408 -12.47 21.66 13.64
CA VAL A 408 -13.85 21.21 13.49
C VAL A 408 -13.99 20.58 12.11
N ILE A 409 -14.46 19.34 12.07
CA ILE A 409 -14.74 18.60 10.84
C ILE A 409 -16.24 18.41 10.73
N GLU A 410 -16.83 18.91 9.66
CA GLU A 410 -18.22 18.66 9.33
C GLU A 410 -18.33 17.38 8.51
N ALA A 411 -19.14 16.43 8.96
CA ALA A 411 -19.48 15.21 8.26
C ALA A 411 -21.00 15.19 8.08
N VAL A 412 -21.48 15.35 6.85
CA VAL A 412 -22.92 15.23 6.57
C VAL A 412 -23.37 13.79 6.85
N PRO A 413 -24.56 13.55 7.45
CA PRO A 413 -25.03 12.20 7.73
C PRO A 413 -25.18 11.40 6.44
N GLU A 414 -24.37 10.35 6.30
CA GLU A 414 -24.44 9.39 5.21
C GLU A 414 -24.40 7.96 5.78
N ASP A 415 -25.33 7.13 5.30
CA ASP A 415 -25.42 5.69 5.63
C ASP A 415 -24.64 4.86 4.61
N LEU A 416 -23.45 5.33 4.21
CA LEU A 416 -22.60 4.62 3.25
C LEU A 416 -21.53 3.83 4.00
N ASP A 417 -21.61 2.50 3.87
CA ASP A 417 -20.59 1.59 4.36
C ASP A 417 -19.48 1.46 3.32
N VAL A 418 -18.56 2.41 3.36
CA VAL A 418 -17.43 2.49 2.43
C VAL A 418 -16.19 1.89 3.11
N PRO A 419 -15.41 1.05 2.40
CA PRO A 419 -14.12 0.57 2.91
C PRO A 419 -13.21 1.74 3.36
N SER A 420 -12.38 1.48 4.37
CA SER A 420 -11.43 2.49 4.86
C SER A 420 -10.53 2.99 3.73
N MET A 421 -10.73 4.25 3.31
CA MET A 421 -9.94 4.89 2.26
C MET A 421 -8.59 5.40 2.79
N PRO A 422 -7.48 5.16 2.09
CA PRO A 422 -6.15 5.63 2.51
C PRO A 422 -5.88 7.11 2.18
N LEU A 423 -6.68 7.75 1.33
CA LEU A 423 -6.50 9.12 0.89
C LEU A 423 -7.33 10.13 1.71
N LEU A 424 -6.80 11.34 1.88
CA LEU A 424 -7.53 12.56 2.23
C LEU A 424 -7.24 13.65 1.17
N GLU A 425 -8.29 14.21 0.57
CA GLU A 425 -8.22 15.36 -0.32
C GLU A 425 -8.49 16.64 0.49
N VAL A 426 -7.47 17.50 0.65
CA VAL A 426 -7.60 18.80 1.31
C VAL A 426 -7.85 19.87 0.26
N VAL A 427 -9.06 20.42 0.27
CA VAL A 427 -9.47 21.48 -0.66
C VAL A 427 -9.09 22.85 -0.10
N ARG A 428 -8.37 23.64 -0.90
CA ARG A 428 -8.04 25.04 -0.64
C ARG A 428 -9.05 25.93 -1.34
N GLY A 429 -9.84 26.68 -0.58
CA GLY A 429 -10.70 27.73 -1.11
C GLY A 429 -9.92 29.03 -1.30
N GLU A 430 -10.50 29.97 -2.05
CA GLU A 430 -9.88 31.26 -2.37
C GLU A 430 -9.49 32.07 -1.12
N GLU A 431 -10.27 31.98 -0.04
CA GLU A 431 -10.01 32.67 1.24
C GLU A 431 -9.33 31.78 2.30
N SER A 432 -8.95 30.54 1.96
CA SER A 432 -8.32 29.62 2.91
C SER A 432 -6.92 30.09 3.29
N ALA A 433 -6.71 30.37 4.58
CA ALA A 433 -5.40 30.71 5.11
C ALA A 433 -4.43 29.51 5.07
N ASP A 434 -3.15 29.77 4.81
CA ASP A 434 -2.11 28.72 4.79
C ASP A 434 -2.02 27.93 6.11
N GLU A 435 -2.18 28.59 7.26
CA GLU A 435 -2.23 27.92 8.57
C GLU A 435 -3.37 26.90 8.64
N ALA A 436 -4.54 27.21 8.08
CA ALA A 436 -5.69 26.30 8.08
C ALA A 436 -5.43 25.08 7.20
N VAL A 437 -4.89 25.29 6.00
CA VAL A 437 -4.51 24.22 5.07
C VAL A 437 -3.40 23.34 5.67
N ALA A 438 -2.35 23.95 6.21
CA ALA A 438 -1.25 23.26 6.88
C ALA A 438 -1.75 22.38 8.03
N THR A 439 -2.66 22.91 8.85
CA THR A 439 -3.25 22.20 10.00
C THR A 439 -4.13 21.05 9.55
N ALA A 440 -4.93 21.23 8.49
CA ALA A 440 -5.75 20.16 7.92
C ALA A 440 -4.90 19.02 7.34
N ILE A 441 -3.82 19.35 6.62
CA ILE A 441 -2.84 18.36 6.14
C ILE A 441 -2.26 17.59 7.31
N GLN A 442 -1.77 18.28 8.35
CA GLN A 442 -1.17 17.60 9.51
C GLN A 442 -2.18 16.68 10.21
N ALA A 443 -3.42 17.12 10.40
CA ALA A 443 -4.46 16.30 11.01
C ALA A 443 -4.73 15.01 10.20
N GLY A 444 -4.75 15.11 8.87
CA GLY A 444 -4.86 13.94 7.99
C GLY A 444 -3.67 12.98 8.11
N LEU A 445 -2.46 13.51 8.16
CA LEU A 445 -1.23 12.72 8.34
C LEU A 445 -1.20 12.02 9.70
N ASP A 446 -1.58 12.72 10.78
CA ASP A 446 -1.65 12.16 12.13
C ASP A 446 -2.71 11.05 12.23
N GLN A 447 -3.78 11.14 11.42
CA GLN A 447 -4.79 10.07 11.25
C GLN A 447 -4.30 8.90 10.39
N GLY A 448 -3.08 8.96 9.84
CA GLY A 448 -2.49 7.93 9.00
C GLY A 448 -2.99 7.91 7.56
N LYS A 449 -3.48 9.04 7.05
CA LYS A 449 -3.90 9.21 5.65
C LYS A 449 -2.74 9.70 4.77
N ALA A 450 -2.72 9.29 3.51
CA ALA A 450 -1.98 10.00 2.48
C ALA A 450 -2.78 11.25 2.09
N VAL A 451 -2.15 12.41 2.04
CA VAL A 451 -2.85 13.68 1.82
C VAL A 451 -2.45 14.30 0.49
N ILE A 452 -3.43 14.68 -0.33
CA ILE A 452 -3.24 15.56 -1.47
C ILE A 452 -3.91 16.90 -1.21
N THR A 453 -3.38 17.97 -1.81
CA THR A 453 -4.00 19.30 -1.78
C THR A 453 -4.48 19.68 -3.16
N VAL A 454 -5.70 20.21 -3.24
CA VAL A 454 -6.31 20.65 -4.49
C VAL A 454 -6.91 22.03 -4.30
N GLU A 455 -6.99 22.82 -5.36
CA GLU A 455 -7.76 24.06 -5.34
C GLU A 455 -9.26 23.77 -5.45
N ASP A 456 -10.08 24.68 -4.94
CA ASP A 456 -11.54 24.59 -5.06
C ASP A 456 -11.96 24.68 -6.53
N GLY A 457 -12.81 23.75 -6.93
CA GLY A 457 -13.30 23.62 -8.29
C GLY A 457 -14.51 22.69 -8.35
N PRO A 458 -15.26 22.68 -9.47
CA PRO A 458 -16.42 21.80 -9.67
C PRO A 458 -16.16 20.31 -9.38
N GLY A 459 -16.52 19.84 -8.18
CA GLY A 459 -16.27 18.45 -7.78
C GLY A 459 -14.81 18.16 -7.42
N PHE A 460 -14.02 19.20 -7.12
CA PHE A 460 -12.60 19.11 -6.77
C PHE A 460 -11.82 18.30 -7.82
N TYR A 461 -10.90 17.43 -7.41
CA TYR A 461 -10.25 16.49 -8.32
C TYR A 461 -10.96 15.13 -8.34
N THR A 462 -11.07 14.47 -7.18
CA THR A 462 -11.44 13.04 -7.13
C THR A 462 -12.89 12.81 -7.57
N THR A 463 -13.82 13.62 -7.07
CA THR A 463 -15.26 13.49 -7.39
C THR A 463 -15.51 13.85 -8.86
N ARG A 464 -14.80 14.85 -9.39
CA ARG A 464 -14.93 15.31 -10.78
C ARG A 464 -14.57 14.20 -11.77
N ILE A 465 -13.38 13.60 -11.66
CA ILE A 465 -12.95 12.56 -12.61
C ILE A 465 -13.80 11.29 -12.48
N LEU A 466 -14.23 10.95 -11.26
CA LEU A 466 -15.11 9.80 -11.02
C LEU A 466 -16.49 10.01 -11.65
N ALA A 467 -17.08 11.20 -11.54
CA ALA A 467 -18.39 11.49 -12.10
C ALA A 467 -18.43 11.28 -13.62
N PHE A 468 -17.38 11.66 -14.35
CA PHE A 468 -17.29 11.44 -15.79
C PHE A 468 -17.08 9.97 -16.16
N PHE A 469 -16.27 9.24 -15.39
CA PHE A 469 -16.12 7.80 -15.53
C PHE A 469 -17.46 7.06 -15.35
N MET A 470 -18.18 7.35 -14.25
CA MET A 470 -19.47 6.74 -13.96
C MET A 470 -20.54 7.13 -15.00
N ASN A 471 -20.55 8.39 -15.44
CA ASN A 471 -21.46 8.84 -16.49
C ASN A 471 -21.24 8.10 -17.82
N GLU A 472 -19.99 7.82 -18.19
CA GLU A 472 -19.72 7.09 -19.43
C GLU A 472 -20.25 5.64 -19.38
N ALA A 473 -20.28 5.01 -18.21
CA ALA A 473 -20.92 3.70 -18.03
C ALA A 473 -22.43 3.76 -18.29
N LEU A 474 -23.12 4.80 -17.81
CA LEU A 474 -24.55 5.01 -18.12
C LEU A 474 -24.79 5.23 -19.62
N LEU A 475 -23.88 5.93 -20.30
CA LEU A 475 -23.96 6.14 -21.76
C LEU A 475 -23.72 4.84 -22.54
N LEU A 476 -22.81 3.98 -22.08
CA LEU A 476 -22.62 2.65 -22.65
C LEU A 476 -23.89 1.78 -22.51
N LEU A 477 -24.53 1.81 -21.34
CA LEU A 477 -25.80 1.11 -21.11
C LEU A 477 -26.93 1.64 -22.02
N ASP A 478 -27.00 2.96 -22.21
CA ASP A 478 -27.95 3.60 -23.15
C ASP A 478 -27.72 3.16 -24.60
N GLU A 479 -26.48 2.84 -24.96
CA GLU A 479 -26.11 2.31 -26.27
C GLU A 479 -26.34 0.79 -26.39
N GLY A 480 -26.85 0.15 -25.35
CA GLY A 480 -27.24 -1.26 -25.33
C GLY A 480 -26.22 -2.20 -24.70
N ALA A 481 -25.17 -1.69 -24.05
CA ALA A 481 -24.23 -2.54 -23.31
C ALA A 481 -24.91 -3.28 -22.15
N ASP A 482 -24.33 -4.42 -21.78
CA ASP A 482 -24.73 -5.24 -20.64
C ASP A 482 -24.00 -4.81 -19.35
N VAL A 483 -24.71 -4.84 -18.21
CA VAL A 483 -24.20 -4.43 -16.88
C VAL A 483 -23.01 -5.29 -16.46
N GLU A 484 -23.16 -6.62 -16.49
CA GLU A 484 -22.10 -7.55 -16.08
C GLU A 484 -20.90 -7.43 -17.02
N GLN A 485 -21.15 -7.28 -18.33
CA GLN A 485 -20.07 -7.09 -19.30
C GLN A 485 -19.22 -5.84 -19.01
N ILE A 486 -19.85 -4.69 -18.72
CA ILE A 486 -19.10 -3.45 -18.42
C ILE A 486 -18.23 -3.65 -17.18
N ASP A 487 -18.82 -4.18 -16.11
CA ASP A 487 -18.14 -4.33 -14.83
C ASP A 487 -16.98 -5.34 -14.95
N GLU A 488 -17.20 -6.51 -15.54
CA GLU A 488 -16.14 -7.52 -15.76
C GLU A 488 -14.95 -6.95 -16.56
N ILE A 489 -15.22 -6.19 -17.62
CA ILE A 489 -14.17 -5.59 -18.46
C ILE A 489 -13.30 -4.63 -17.65
N ILE A 490 -13.93 -3.80 -16.83
CA ILE A 490 -13.24 -2.75 -16.07
C ILE A 490 -12.50 -3.31 -14.86
N GLU A 491 -13.07 -4.31 -14.23
CA GLU A 491 -12.36 -5.02 -13.18
C GLU A 491 -11.15 -5.78 -13.75
N ASP A 492 -11.28 -6.43 -14.92
CA ASP A 492 -10.14 -7.03 -15.62
C ASP A 492 -9.11 -6.00 -16.07
N PHE A 493 -9.54 -4.79 -16.44
CA PHE A 493 -8.63 -3.66 -16.71
C PHE A 493 -7.80 -3.29 -15.47
N GLY A 494 -8.32 -3.59 -14.27
CA GLY A 494 -7.61 -3.57 -13.00
C GLY A 494 -8.29 -2.80 -11.88
N PHE A 495 -9.49 -2.25 -12.10
CA PHE A 495 -10.23 -1.55 -11.03
C PHE A 495 -10.73 -2.57 -9.99
N PRO A 496 -10.85 -2.18 -8.71
CA PRO A 496 -11.33 -3.09 -7.67
C PRO A 496 -12.80 -3.50 -7.85
N MET A 497 -13.58 -2.68 -8.56
CA MET A 497 -15.02 -2.84 -8.76
C MET A 497 -15.43 -2.17 -10.07
N GLY A 498 -16.41 -2.74 -10.77
CA GLY A 498 -17.00 -2.14 -11.95
C GLY A 498 -17.88 -0.92 -11.65
N PRO A 499 -18.14 -0.04 -12.64
CA PRO A 499 -18.90 1.19 -12.42
C PRO A 499 -20.35 0.95 -11.99
N CYS A 500 -21.02 -0.13 -12.43
CA CYS A 500 -22.41 -0.40 -12.06
C CYS A 500 -22.52 -0.84 -10.60
N GLU A 501 -21.64 -1.76 -10.17
CA GLU A 501 -21.53 -2.14 -8.76
C GLU A 501 -21.10 -0.95 -7.88
N LEU A 502 -20.25 -0.05 -8.41
CA LEU A 502 -19.86 1.18 -7.72
C LEU A 502 -21.04 2.15 -7.54
N PHE A 503 -21.93 2.30 -8.53
CA PHE A 503 -23.18 3.05 -8.36
C PHE A 503 -24.02 2.49 -7.21
N ASP A 504 -24.10 1.16 -7.11
CA ASP A 504 -24.86 0.52 -6.05
C ASP A 504 -24.21 0.74 -4.68
N LEU A 505 -22.87 0.71 -4.60
CA LEU A 505 -22.10 0.93 -3.37
C LEU A 505 -22.24 2.37 -2.87
N VAL A 506 -22.07 3.36 -3.75
CA VAL A 506 -22.24 4.80 -3.45
C VAL A 506 -23.69 5.14 -3.16
N GLY A 507 -24.62 4.35 -3.71
CA GLY A 507 -26.05 4.58 -3.65
C GLY A 507 -26.51 5.46 -4.81
N ILE A 508 -27.44 4.91 -5.61
CA ILE A 508 -28.02 5.57 -6.78
C ILE A 508 -28.60 6.97 -6.48
N PRO A 509 -29.29 7.22 -5.35
CA PRO A 509 -29.77 8.56 -4.99
C PRO A 509 -28.65 9.58 -4.74
N THR A 510 -27.52 9.15 -4.19
CA THR A 510 -26.34 10.00 -3.99
C THR A 510 -25.73 10.35 -5.34
N ALA A 511 -25.56 9.36 -6.21
CA ALA A 511 -25.05 9.57 -7.56
C ALA A 511 -25.95 10.49 -8.41
N ALA A 512 -27.28 10.41 -8.23
CA ALA A 512 -28.24 11.33 -8.84
C ALA A 512 -27.99 12.79 -8.41
N LYS A 513 -27.81 13.05 -7.11
CA LYS A 513 -27.51 14.40 -6.60
C LYS A 513 -26.18 14.93 -7.17
N ILE A 514 -25.15 14.10 -7.24
CA ILE A 514 -23.86 14.47 -7.84
C ILE A 514 -24.06 14.83 -9.31
N THR A 515 -24.86 14.06 -10.04
CA THR A 515 -25.17 14.33 -11.45
C THR A 515 -25.92 15.65 -11.63
N ASP A 516 -26.85 16.00 -10.73
CA ASP A 516 -27.56 17.28 -10.75
C ASP A 516 -26.59 18.46 -10.54
N VAL A 517 -25.68 18.34 -9.56
CA VAL A 517 -24.64 19.34 -9.28
C VAL A 517 -23.69 19.50 -10.47
N MET A 518 -23.20 18.40 -11.03
CA MET A 518 -22.31 18.43 -12.19
C MET A 518 -23.03 18.99 -13.44
N SER A 519 -24.31 18.69 -13.62
CA SER A 519 -25.11 19.25 -14.72
C SER A 519 -25.31 20.76 -14.60
N ALA A 520 -25.48 21.26 -13.38
CA ALA A 520 -25.50 22.71 -13.13
C ALA A 520 -24.16 23.34 -13.49
N TYR A 521 -23.02 22.73 -13.10
CA TYR A 521 -21.70 23.23 -13.47
C TYR A 521 -21.45 23.24 -14.98
N VAL A 522 -21.91 22.22 -15.72
CA VAL A 522 -21.88 22.21 -17.19
C VAL A 522 -22.72 23.37 -17.75
N ALA A 523 -23.95 23.53 -17.28
CA ALA A 523 -24.87 24.55 -17.77
C ALA A 523 -24.39 25.98 -17.47
N GLU A 524 -23.68 26.18 -16.36
CA GLU A 524 -23.07 27.44 -15.94
C GLU A 524 -21.71 27.71 -16.63
N GLY A 525 -21.18 26.76 -17.40
CA GLY A 525 -19.87 26.89 -18.06
C GLY A 525 -18.69 26.87 -17.08
N ARG A 526 -18.85 26.22 -15.91
CA ARG A 526 -17.85 26.19 -14.84
C ARG A 526 -16.78 25.12 -15.02
N LEU A 527 -16.93 24.23 -15.99
CA LEU A 527 -15.99 23.15 -16.29
C LEU A 527 -14.98 23.51 -17.38
N GLY A 528 -14.60 24.79 -17.47
CA GLY A 528 -13.76 25.33 -18.53
C GLY A 528 -14.56 25.97 -19.68
N GLU A 529 -13.96 26.98 -20.31
CA GLU A 529 -14.61 27.79 -21.35
C GLU A 529 -14.92 26.93 -22.59
N GLY A 530 -16.18 26.96 -23.05
CA GLY A 530 -16.60 26.25 -24.26
C GLY A 530 -16.70 24.72 -24.14
N ARG A 531 -16.55 24.16 -22.93
CA ARG A 531 -16.62 22.72 -22.72
C ARG A 531 -18.05 22.20 -22.83
N GLU A 532 -18.26 21.29 -23.77
CA GLU A 532 -19.49 20.50 -23.88
C GLU A 532 -19.33 19.13 -23.21
N ALA A 533 -20.26 18.78 -22.32
CA ALA A 533 -20.32 17.47 -21.71
C ALA A 533 -21.75 16.93 -21.72
N LYS A 534 -21.93 15.71 -22.22
CA LYS A 534 -23.21 14.99 -22.15
C LYS A 534 -23.28 14.22 -20.84
N LEU A 535 -24.12 14.67 -19.92
CA LEU A 535 -24.46 13.96 -18.68
C LEU A 535 -25.80 13.23 -18.81
N SER A 536 -25.87 12.02 -18.27
CA SER A 536 -27.02 11.14 -18.33
C SER A 536 -27.92 11.30 -17.09
N ASP A 537 -29.22 11.54 -17.27
CA ASP A 537 -30.22 11.60 -16.16
C ASP A 537 -30.67 10.19 -15.70
N LYS A 538 -29.92 9.14 -16.05
CA LYS A 538 -30.29 7.76 -15.69
C LYS A 538 -30.17 7.50 -14.20
N ALA A 539 -29.14 8.02 -13.53
CA ALA A 539 -29.03 7.94 -12.07
C ALA A 539 -30.28 8.55 -11.40
N GLY A 540 -30.70 9.75 -11.84
CA GLY A 540 -31.93 10.39 -11.36
C GLY A 540 -33.19 9.57 -11.65
N THR A 541 -33.28 8.97 -12.82
CA THR A 541 -34.42 8.13 -13.20
C THR A 541 -34.52 6.85 -12.37
N LEU A 542 -33.41 6.16 -12.15
CA LEU A 542 -33.34 4.95 -11.32
C LEU A 542 -33.65 5.28 -9.84
N ALA A 543 -33.12 6.39 -9.32
CA ALA A 543 -33.43 6.86 -7.97
C ALA A 543 -34.93 7.14 -7.79
N ARG A 544 -35.57 7.79 -8.78
CA ARG A 544 -37.03 8.04 -8.78
C ARG A 544 -37.86 6.76 -8.87
N ALA A 545 -37.30 5.70 -9.46
CA ALA A 545 -37.91 4.37 -9.50
C ALA A 545 -37.79 3.60 -8.16
N GLY A 546 -37.08 4.14 -7.16
CA GLY A 546 -36.91 3.53 -5.85
C GLY A 546 -35.68 2.63 -5.72
N LEU A 547 -34.85 2.56 -6.76
CA LEU A 547 -33.58 1.84 -6.71
C LEU A 547 -32.58 2.64 -5.87
N THR A 548 -31.98 1.98 -4.90
CA THR A 548 -31.10 2.61 -3.90
C THR A 548 -29.72 1.98 -3.85
N GLY A 549 -29.48 0.96 -4.67
CA GLY A 549 -28.26 0.19 -4.66
C GLY A 549 -28.22 -0.75 -3.47
N GLN A 550 -27.00 -0.98 -2.99
CA GLN A 550 -26.77 -2.00 -2.00
C GLN A 550 -27.48 -1.70 -0.65
N ASN A 551 -27.77 -0.43 -0.35
CA ASN A 551 -28.43 -0.01 0.91
C ASN A 551 -29.90 -0.43 1.00
N GLY A 552 -30.63 -0.43 -0.12
CA GLY A 552 -32.01 -0.96 -0.15
C GLY A 552 -32.09 -2.44 -0.47
N GLY A 553 -31.00 -3.02 -1.00
CA GLY A 553 -30.91 -4.39 -1.48
C GLY A 553 -31.12 -4.54 -2.98
N GLU A 554 -31.28 -3.44 -3.72
CA GLU A 554 -31.61 -3.45 -5.14
C GLU A 554 -31.13 -2.17 -5.85
N GLY A 555 -30.37 -2.36 -6.93
CA GLY A 555 -29.85 -1.34 -7.83
C GLY A 555 -29.61 -1.89 -9.22
N PHE A 556 -28.40 -1.72 -9.77
CA PHE A 556 -27.95 -2.46 -10.96
C PHE A 556 -27.87 -3.97 -10.72
N TYR A 557 -27.59 -4.34 -9.49
CA TYR A 557 -27.62 -5.72 -9.00
C TYR A 557 -28.69 -5.91 -7.91
N GLU A 558 -29.08 -7.16 -7.69
CA GLU A 558 -29.84 -7.60 -6.52
C GLU A 558 -28.88 -8.05 -5.40
N TYR A 559 -29.30 -7.88 -4.15
CA TYR A 559 -28.48 -8.25 -2.98
C TYR A 559 -29.29 -9.05 -1.95
N ASP A 560 -28.69 -10.12 -1.41
CA ASP A 560 -29.33 -11.06 -0.46
C ASP A 560 -29.55 -10.48 0.96
N GLY A 561 -29.28 -9.20 1.16
CA GLY A 561 -29.37 -8.50 2.44
C GLY A 561 -29.15 -6.99 2.33
N ARG A 562 -28.94 -6.33 3.48
CA ARG A 562 -28.62 -4.89 3.59
C ARG A 562 -27.38 -4.70 4.47
N GLY A 563 -26.57 -3.68 4.20
CA GLY A 563 -25.34 -3.35 4.96
C GLY A 563 -24.10 -4.18 4.55
N ALA A 564 -23.06 -4.16 5.40
CA ALA A 564 -21.71 -4.68 5.14
C ALA A 564 -21.60 -6.13 4.63
N ASP A 565 -22.49 -7.01 5.08
CA ASP A 565 -22.37 -8.48 4.91
C ASP A 565 -23.21 -9.03 3.74
N ARG A 566 -23.71 -8.16 2.85
CA ARG A 566 -24.56 -8.53 1.70
C ARG A 566 -23.75 -9.09 0.53
N ASN A 567 -24.28 -10.11 -0.14
CA ASN A 567 -23.72 -10.67 -1.36
C ASN A 567 -24.52 -10.24 -2.59
N LYS A 568 -23.81 -10.04 -3.69
CA LYS A 568 -24.36 -9.81 -5.03
C LYS A 568 -25.10 -11.07 -5.50
N ASP A 569 -26.40 -10.96 -5.78
CA ASP A 569 -27.30 -12.06 -6.21
C ASP A 569 -27.69 -11.94 -7.69
N GLY A 570 -26.75 -11.46 -8.52
CA GLY A 570 -26.94 -11.32 -9.96
C GLY A 570 -27.45 -9.94 -10.41
N VAL A 571 -27.49 -9.73 -11.73
CA VAL A 571 -27.93 -8.48 -12.36
C VAL A 571 -29.43 -8.30 -12.16
N ASN A 572 -29.86 -7.09 -11.82
CA ASN A 572 -31.27 -6.72 -11.81
C ASN A 572 -31.74 -6.44 -13.25
N ASP A 573 -32.40 -7.41 -13.89
CA ASP A 573 -32.87 -7.27 -15.28
C ASP A 573 -33.87 -6.12 -15.48
N ASP A 574 -34.60 -5.70 -14.43
CA ASP A 574 -35.57 -4.60 -14.53
C ASP A 574 -34.89 -3.26 -14.82
N VAL A 575 -33.59 -3.11 -14.51
CA VAL A 575 -32.86 -1.88 -14.84
C VAL A 575 -32.79 -1.64 -16.35
N TYR A 576 -32.80 -2.70 -17.16
CA TYR A 576 -32.73 -2.58 -18.61
C TYR A 576 -33.95 -1.91 -19.21
N ALA A 577 -35.11 -1.92 -18.54
CA ALA A 577 -36.28 -1.15 -18.97
C ALA A 577 -35.99 0.36 -19.04
N PHE A 578 -35.05 0.86 -18.22
CA PHE A 578 -34.59 2.24 -18.26
C PHE A 578 -33.56 2.50 -19.35
N PHE A 579 -32.95 1.48 -19.94
CA PHE A 579 -31.90 1.56 -20.97
C PHE A 579 -32.32 0.95 -22.32
N GLY A 580 -33.61 1.07 -22.67
CA GLY A 580 -34.13 0.66 -23.98
C GLY A 580 -34.62 -0.79 -24.09
N GLY A 581 -34.65 -1.55 -23.00
CA GLY A 581 -35.21 -2.89 -22.91
C GLY A 581 -34.18 -4.01 -22.71
N PRO A 582 -34.61 -5.26 -22.53
CA PRO A 582 -33.72 -6.37 -22.11
C PRO A 582 -32.78 -6.87 -23.21
N GLU A 583 -32.98 -6.49 -24.49
CA GLU A 583 -32.06 -6.86 -25.55
C GLU A 583 -30.75 -6.07 -25.40
N ARG A 584 -29.66 -6.76 -25.03
CA ARG A 584 -28.32 -6.20 -24.85
C ARG A 584 -27.37 -6.64 -25.95
N GLN A 585 -26.36 -5.81 -26.21
CA GLN A 585 -25.33 -6.04 -27.22
C GLN A 585 -23.99 -6.30 -26.55
N THR A 586 -23.30 -7.35 -27.00
CA THR A 586 -21.91 -7.59 -26.61
C THR A 586 -21.02 -6.58 -27.30
N LEU A 587 -20.54 -5.59 -26.55
CA LEU A 587 -19.57 -4.62 -27.07
C LEU A 587 -18.16 -5.23 -27.11
N ALA A 588 -17.33 -4.73 -28.02
CA ALA A 588 -15.93 -5.12 -28.06
C ALA A 588 -15.22 -4.59 -26.80
N ARG A 589 -14.46 -5.46 -26.12
CA ARG A 589 -13.74 -5.13 -24.88
C ARG A 589 -12.98 -3.81 -24.94
N GLN A 590 -12.20 -3.62 -26.01
CA GLN A 590 -11.39 -2.42 -26.22
C GLN A 590 -12.25 -1.14 -26.26
N VAL A 591 -13.47 -1.19 -26.79
CA VAL A 591 -14.36 -0.02 -26.85
C VAL A 591 -14.78 0.42 -25.46
N VAL A 592 -15.17 -0.53 -24.60
CA VAL A 592 -15.57 -0.26 -23.21
C VAL A 592 -14.38 0.25 -22.40
N GLU A 593 -13.24 -0.44 -22.48
CA GLU A 593 -12.01 -0.05 -21.76
C GLU A 593 -11.56 1.36 -22.17
N GLU A 594 -11.45 1.64 -23.48
CA GLU A 594 -10.97 2.94 -23.96
C GLU A 594 -11.93 4.07 -23.59
N ARG A 595 -13.24 3.89 -23.73
CA ARG A 595 -14.20 4.95 -23.39
C ARG A 595 -14.12 5.34 -21.91
N LEU A 596 -14.11 4.35 -21.02
CA LEU A 596 -14.10 4.58 -19.57
C LEU A 596 -12.73 5.07 -19.07
N SER A 597 -11.63 4.47 -19.54
CA SER A 597 -10.30 4.92 -19.11
C SER A 597 -9.93 6.29 -19.68
N MET A 598 -10.19 6.54 -20.97
CA MET A 598 -9.78 7.78 -21.62
C MET A 598 -10.58 8.99 -21.16
N VAL A 599 -11.89 8.85 -20.86
CA VAL A 599 -12.66 9.97 -20.32
C VAL A 599 -12.15 10.39 -18.95
N MET A 600 -11.79 9.43 -18.09
CA MET A 600 -11.23 9.69 -16.77
C MET A 600 -9.84 10.32 -16.85
N CYS A 601 -8.98 9.80 -17.73
CA CYS A 601 -7.62 10.34 -17.90
C CYS A 601 -7.62 11.75 -18.51
N ALA A 602 -8.44 11.99 -19.54
CA ALA A 602 -8.60 13.33 -20.10
C ALA A 602 -9.12 14.32 -19.05
N GLU A 603 -10.04 13.88 -18.17
CA GLU A 603 -10.53 14.72 -17.09
C GLU A 603 -9.48 15.03 -16.04
N ALA A 604 -8.62 14.07 -15.71
CA ALA A 604 -7.51 14.31 -14.81
C ALA A 604 -6.56 15.39 -15.36
N VAL A 605 -6.24 15.32 -16.66
CA VAL A 605 -5.42 16.35 -17.31
C VAL A 605 -6.12 17.72 -17.30
N ARG A 606 -7.44 17.78 -17.49
CA ARG A 606 -8.18 19.05 -17.34
C ARG A 606 -8.10 19.63 -15.93
N CYS A 607 -8.14 18.78 -14.89
CA CYS A 607 -7.96 19.26 -13.52
C CYS A 607 -6.57 19.87 -13.30
N LEU A 608 -5.54 19.37 -14.01
CA LEU A 608 -4.21 19.98 -13.99
C LEU A 608 -4.15 21.26 -14.83
N GLU A 609 -4.77 21.28 -16.01
CA GLU A 609 -4.88 22.46 -16.89
C GLU A 609 -5.63 23.63 -16.24
N GLU A 610 -6.62 23.32 -15.40
CA GLU A 610 -7.46 24.29 -14.69
C GLU A 610 -6.92 24.66 -13.29
N ASP A 611 -5.68 24.29 -12.98
CA ASP A 611 -4.99 24.54 -11.69
C ASP A 611 -5.72 23.96 -10.45
N ILE A 612 -6.65 23.01 -10.63
CA ILE A 612 -7.26 22.25 -9.52
C ILE A 612 -6.21 21.33 -8.90
N LEU A 613 -5.41 20.66 -9.74
CA LEU A 613 -4.23 19.91 -9.32
C LEU A 613 -2.99 20.79 -9.45
N HIS A 614 -2.06 20.66 -8.50
CA HIS A 614 -0.75 21.32 -8.58
C HIS A 614 0.30 20.47 -9.31
N SER A 615 0.10 19.15 -9.37
CA SER A 615 1.07 18.21 -9.93
C SER A 615 0.39 16.96 -10.48
N ALA A 616 1.05 16.33 -11.47
CA ALA A 616 0.61 15.03 -12.00
C ALA A 616 0.78 13.91 -10.96
N GLU A 617 1.79 14.02 -10.08
CA GLU A 617 2.03 13.15 -8.92
C GLU A 617 0.80 13.06 -8.02
N ASP A 618 0.26 14.20 -7.60
CA ASP A 618 -0.91 14.26 -6.70
C ASP A 618 -2.16 13.74 -7.40
N GLY A 619 -2.30 13.99 -8.70
CA GLY A 619 -3.35 13.41 -9.52
C GLY A 619 -3.27 11.88 -9.56
N ASP A 620 -2.11 11.33 -9.89
CA ASP A 620 -1.88 9.88 -9.90
C ASP A 620 -2.16 9.26 -8.53
N LEU A 621 -1.65 9.87 -7.46
CA LEU A 621 -1.85 9.41 -6.09
C LEU A 621 -3.34 9.46 -5.70
N GLY A 622 -4.02 10.56 -6.01
CA GLY A 622 -5.44 10.77 -5.72
C GLY A 622 -6.34 9.76 -6.42
N ALA A 623 -6.09 9.50 -7.70
CA ALA A 623 -6.85 8.52 -8.47
C ALA A 623 -6.61 7.08 -7.97
N VAL A 624 -5.37 6.72 -7.65
CA VAL A 624 -5.04 5.36 -7.18
C VAL A 624 -5.57 5.09 -5.78
N PHE A 625 -5.29 5.99 -4.82
CA PHE A 625 -5.63 5.78 -3.41
C PHE A 625 -7.03 6.24 -3.03
N GLY A 626 -7.65 7.13 -3.81
CA GLY A 626 -9.01 7.62 -3.59
C GLY A 626 -10.07 6.86 -4.39
N LEU A 627 -9.79 6.55 -5.66
CA LEU A 627 -10.78 6.02 -6.60
C LEU A 627 -10.52 4.59 -7.04
N GLY A 628 -9.40 3.99 -6.63
CA GLY A 628 -9.03 2.64 -7.02
C GLY A 628 -8.54 2.53 -8.47
N PHE A 629 -7.99 3.59 -9.05
CA PHE A 629 -7.32 3.51 -10.35
C PHE A 629 -6.23 2.42 -10.29
N PRO A 630 -6.08 1.55 -11.31
CA PRO A 630 -5.21 0.37 -11.19
C PRO A 630 -3.75 0.74 -10.85
N PRO A 631 -3.21 0.31 -9.68
CA PRO A 631 -1.88 0.76 -9.21
C PRO A 631 -0.73 0.39 -10.15
N PHE A 632 -0.79 -0.78 -10.79
CA PHE A 632 0.21 -1.24 -11.77
C PHE A 632 0.21 -0.42 -13.09
N ARG A 633 -0.76 0.48 -13.26
CA ARG A 633 -0.79 1.47 -14.35
C ARG A 633 -0.28 2.84 -13.91
N GLY A 634 -0.09 3.07 -12.60
CA GLY A 634 0.55 4.24 -12.02
C GLY A 634 -0.35 5.44 -11.76
N GLY A 635 -1.61 5.41 -12.21
CA GLY A 635 -2.51 6.58 -12.21
C GLY A 635 -2.79 7.10 -13.62
N PRO A 636 -3.74 8.03 -13.80
CA PRO A 636 -4.14 8.55 -15.10
C PRO A 636 -2.99 9.18 -15.89
N PHE A 637 -2.10 9.95 -15.27
CA PHE A 637 -1.00 10.63 -15.95
C PHE A 637 0.07 9.63 -16.39
N ARG A 638 0.53 8.76 -15.47
CA ARG A 638 1.46 7.68 -15.82
C ARG A 638 0.89 6.73 -16.89
N HIS A 639 -0.43 6.49 -16.87
CA HIS A 639 -1.10 5.67 -17.87
C HIS A 639 -1.05 6.31 -19.27
N LEU A 640 -1.24 7.62 -19.37
CA LEU A 640 -1.09 8.38 -20.61
C LEU A 640 0.36 8.35 -21.11
N ASP A 641 1.34 8.60 -20.25
CA ASP A 641 2.76 8.53 -20.62
C ASP A 641 3.14 7.16 -21.16
N ARG A 642 2.69 6.08 -20.49
CA ARG A 642 2.93 4.70 -20.93
C ARG A 642 2.29 4.40 -22.29
N MET A 643 1.18 5.06 -22.61
CA MET A 643 0.51 4.93 -23.91
C MET A 643 1.28 5.67 -25.03
N GLY A 644 2.06 6.69 -24.66
CA GLY A 644 2.58 7.73 -25.54
C GLY A 644 1.51 8.79 -25.79
N LEU A 645 1.85 10.06 -25.51
CA LEU A 645 0.87 11.16 -25.55
C LEU A 645 0.24 11.35 -26.94
N ASP A 646 1.02 11.21 -28.02
CA ASP A 646 0.49 11.23 -29.40
C ASP A 646 -0.57 10.15 -29.65
N ASN A 647 -0.34 8.95 -29.12
CA ASN A 647 -1.30 7.85 -29.24
C ASN A 647 -2.54 8.13 -28.40
N ALA A 648 -2.39 8.72 -27.21
CA ALA A 648 -3.51 9.12 -26.37
C ALA A 648 -4.38 10.17 -27.07
N ILE A 649 -3.77 11.21 -27.66
CA ILE A 649 -4.46 12.23 -28.46
C ILE A 649 -5.20 11.60 -29.63
N THR A 650 -4.52 10.74 -30.41
CA THR A 650 -5.13 10.05 -31.55
C THR A 650 -6.36 9.22 -31.13
N ARG A 651 -6.32 8.58 -29.95
CA ARG A 651 -7.47 7.83 -29.41
C ARG A 651 -8.60 8.76 -28.98
N LEU A 652 -8.30 9.86 -28.31
CA LEU A 652 -9.28 10.87 -27.91
C LEU A 652 -9.98 11.47 -29.12
N GLU A 653 -9.26 11.87 -30.16
CA GLU A 653 -9.85 12.37 -31.41
C GLU A 653 -10.73 11.34 -32.13
N ARG A 654 -10.37 10.05 -32.06
CA ARG A 654 -11.20 8.97 -32.59
C ARG A 654 -12.50 8.84 -31.79
N LEU A 655 -12.40 8.81 -30.47
CA LEU A 655 -13.56 8.73 -29.57
C LEU A 655 -14.45 9.96 -29.70
N GLU A 656 -13.87 11.14 -29.85
CA GLU A 656 -14.60 12.40 -30.08
C GLU A 656 -15.43 12.34 -31.36
N ARG A 657 -14.85 11.89 -32.47
CA ARG A 657 -15.61 11.72 -33.73
C ARG A 657 -16.74 10.72 -33.64
N GLN A 658 -16.58 9.68 -32.81
CA GLN A 658 -17.56 8.59 -32.69
C GLN A 658 -18.65 8.89 -31.66
N HIS A 659 -18.29 9.57 -30.57
CA HIS A 659 -19.14 9.68 -29.38
C HIS A 659 -19.38 11.13 -28.96
N GLY A 660 -18.61 12.11 -29.42
CA GLY A 660 -18.83 13.54 -29.21
C GLY A 660 -17.78 14.23 -28.33
N PRO A 661 -17.97 15.54 -28.08
CA PRO A 661 -16.93 16.47 -27.60
C PRO A 661 -16.40 16.20 -26.18
N ARG A 662 -17.05 15.36 -25.39
CA ARG A 662 -16.56 14.96 -24.05
C ARG A 662 -15.20 14.24 -24.09
N PHE A 663 -14.83 13.71 -25.25
CA PHE A 663 -13.53 13.08 -25.51
C PHE A 663 -12.53 14.02 -26.17
N SER A 664 -12.80 15.32 -26.28
CA SER A 664 -11.82 16.27 -26.81
C SER A 664 -10.50 16.16 -26.06
N ALA A 665 -9.38 16.26 -26.77
CA ALA A 665 -8.07 16.26 -26.15
C ALA A 665 -7.87 17.58 -25.38
N PRO A 666 -7.52 17.55 -24.08
CA PRO A 666 -7.14 18.76 -23.34
C PRO A 666 -5.98 19.50 -24.04
N ALA A 667 -5.90 20.82 -23.88
CA ALA A 667 -4.86 21.63 -24.50
C ALA A 667 -3.49 21.27 -23.90
N LEU A 668 -3.41 21.12 -22.58
CA LEU A 668 -2.20 20.74 -21.86
C LEU A 668 -1.67 19.37 -22.33
N LEU A 669 -2.55 18.42 -22.68
CA LEU A 669 -2.13 17.14 -23.24
C LEU A 669 -1.42 17.32 -24.60
N GLN A 670 -1.94 18.20 -25.45
CA GLN A 670 -1.35 18.49 -26.76
C GLN A 670 -0.03 19.25 -26.61
N GLU A 671 0.00 20.27 -25.76
CA GLU A 671 1.20 21.06 -25.47
C GLU A 671 2.33 20.18 -24.93
N THR A 672 2.03 19.30 -23.97
CA THR A 672 3.03 18.37 -23.40
C THR A 672 3.56 17.39 -24.45
N ALA A 673 2.71 16.94 -25.39
CA ALA A 673 3.12 16.06 -26.48
C ALA A 673 4.01 16.79 -27.50
N ASP A 674 3.66 18.02 -27.87
CA ASP A 674 4.41 18.84 -28.84
C ASP A 674 5.82 19.20 -28.35
N GLU A 675 6.02 19.24 -27.02
CA GLU A 675 7.32 19.46 -26.39
C GLU A 675 8.18 18.17 -26.28
N ASP A 676 7.76 17.06 -26.91
CA ASP A 676 8.34 15.72 -26.76
C ASP A 676 8.45 15.29 -25.27
N GLY A 677 7.51 15.78 -24.45
CA GLY A 677 7.49 15.63 -23.00
C GLY A 677 6.66 14.44 -22.51
N GLY A 678 6.54 14.37 -21.18
CA GLY A 678 5.66 13.45 -20.45
C GLY A 678 5.24 14.10 -19.14
N PHE A 679 4.12 13.68 -18.56
CA PHE A 679 3.65 14.22 -17.29
C PHE A 679 4.47 13.72 -16.09
N ARG A 680 5.01 12.52 -16.20
CA ARG A 680 5.83 11.86 -15.18
C ARG A 680 7.22 11.64 -15.75
N GLU A 681 8.24 11.81 -14.91
CA GLU A 681 9.60 11.46 -15.29
C GLU A 681 9.72 9.97 -15.66
N ALA A 682 10.53 9.67 -16.68
CA ALA A 682 10.87 8.29 -17.01
C ALA A 682 11.61 7.66 -15.82
N TYR A 683 11.17 6.45 -15.44
CA TYR A 683 11.80 5.67 -14.37
C TYR A 683 12.71 4.62 -14.99
#